data_AF-A0A401W164-F1
#
_entry.id   AF-A0A401W164-F1
#
_cell.length_a   1.000
_cell.length_b   1.000
_cell.length_c   1.000
_cell.angle_alpha   90.00
_cell.angle_beta   90.00
_cell.angle_gamma   90.00
#
_symmetry.space_group_name_H-M   'P 1'
#
loop_
_entity.id
_entity.type
_entity.pdbx_description
1 polymer ?
#
loop_
_entity_poly.entity_id
_entity_poly.type
_entity_poly.pdbx_seq_one_letter_code
_entity_poly.pdbx_strand_id
1 'polypeptide(L)'
;MAAPEGGHGPGRGERADREKYAHLLGHAGRATVAVRPAPGVTPAPLWGSGVFVAPGWVLTCAHVLTSGDGRRRPTGPDGEIGVAFDGRVAAARLEYDLSRPAPVRAAAPPCGTGGEERPEASEAPEAPEVLEADREAAGSGPASAPGPRVDLALLRLLDPGVPHPCAWLSDQPAALLEDAFIFRGHDQDPPGTAGAPCGAGRGPGTGPDPGAAPGTDAASAPVHPFIAVRFGARDARGLQFGTDVRVTPGASGGPLLDCDRGEVVGIVKGSHREDRLGLAVPVTELRGLAPHHLVPGAAGLGDDPYHALMGLHDRWHWAGQDLGGPGEPTWFDAQHAIMSGRGRLWGVQERLQALDLLASLPAPRDPLVVAAAVAEALGRADPRGRTGRAGPWTLRTWRDGHGALYQGSDPYTELCAFVHYLRIVAQRTADEAREAPGDEGVALRTAAERLELFVTAKAVVLLPRDRERIGPVRRRPDALLVEFEPLFYDDAGGRQLFNWSVSEGYGQGRWQRVEIQESRDGMPFEQACDQVLQRLGPRLLRADDAAGGARVRLEVAVPEERWHTPADRWRVPASTRRAARLRPLGPTRAVVLRDQGRRQEVDPVWLRRWQGLAAAGRMTALRVPAGPRASVSGLSRLLEEADEGAVPALCRSVADGTGLEAVGWTLDTGHPVALWLAEGHGERDCDRVCDAFHREVAQLLGAPKSVAEIPELVRELRAKAAEGGASWARDLVLLYDDPDNPIPQLFPGATQLSPP
;
A
#
# COMPACT_ATOMS: atom_id res chain seq x y z
N MET A 1 -41.60 46.18 24.43
CA MET A 1 -40.74 47.39 24.34
C MET A 1 -39.55 47.20 25.26
N ALA A 2 -38.41 47.78 24.88
CA ALA A 2 -37.04 47.63 25.39
C ALA A 2 -36.27 46.41 24.83
N ALA A 3 -35.50 46.69 23.77
CA ALA A 3 -34.36 45.89 23.32
C ALA A 3 -33.13 46.19 24.21
N PRO A 4 -32.22 45.24 24.45
CA PRO A 4 -30.87 45.56 24.87
C PRO A 4 -29.99 45.77 23.64
N GLU A 5 -29.48 46.98 23.51
CA GLU A 5 -28.36 47.32 22.64
C GLU A 5 -27.11 46.56 23.10
N GLY A 6 -26.60 45.68 22.24
CA GLY A 6 -25.34 44.96 22.44
C GLY A 6 -24.48 45.10 21.20
N GLY A 7 -23.93 46.30 20.98
CA GLY A 7 -22.96 46.57 19.93
C GLY A 7 -21.70 45.72 20.11
N HIS A 8 -21.60 44.63 19.36
CA HIS A 8 -20.31 43.99 19.06
C HIS A 8 -19.68 44.76 17.89
N GLY A 9 -18.68 45.59 18.19
CA GLY A 9 -17.86 46.21 17.15
C GLY A 9 -17.16 45.16 16.28
N PRO A 10 -16.89 45.42 14.99
CA PRO A 10 -16.32 44.45 14.04
C PRO A 10 -14.84 44.05 14.31
N GLY A 11 -14.23 44.50 15.41
CA GLY A 11 -12.76 44.61 15.50
C GLY A 11 -11.96 43.40 15.98
N ARG A 12 -12.56 42.35 16.58
CA ARG A 12 -11.79 41.27 17.23
C ARG A 12 -11.80 39.94 16.49
N GLY A 13 -12.96 39.52 15.95
CA GLY A 13 -13.08 38.29 15.14
C GLY A 13 -12.45 38.45 13.76
N GLU A 14 -12.77 39.55 13.06
CA GLU A 14 -12.27 39.85 11.72
C GLU A 14 -10.74 40.07 11.69
N ARG A 15 -10.18 40.61 12.78
CA ARG A 15 -8.73 40.78 12.96
C ARG A 15 -8.01 39.46 13.20
N ALA A 16 -8.58 38.59 14.05
CA ALA A 16 -8.02 37.27 14.31
C ALA A 16 -8.04 36.38 13.06
N ASP A 17 -9.10 36.47 12.23
CA ASP A 17 -9.15 35.74 10.97
C ASP A 17 -8.15 36.28 9.94
N ARG A 18 -7.95 37.61 9.86
CA ARG A 18 -6.87 38.20 9.04
C ARG A 18 -5.48 37.73 9.46
N GLU A 19 -5.19 37.66 10.75
CA GLU A 19 -3.90 37.20 11.27
C GLU A 19 -3.66 35.71 10.93
N LYS A 20 -4.68 34.84 11.06
CA LYS A 20 -4.59 33.42 10.66
C LYS A 20 -4.25 33.25 9.17
N TYR A 21 -4.95 33.97 8.29
CA TYR A 21 -4.68 33.89 6.85
C TYR A 21 -3.31 34.48 6.50
N ALA A 22 -2.85 35.52 7.20
CA ALA A 22 -1.53 36.11 6.96
C ALA A 22 -0.39 35.09 7.18
N HIS A 23 -0.48 34.22 8.18
CA HIS A 23 0.51 33.16 8.39
C HIS A 23 0.52 32.15 7.24
N LEU A 24 -0.64 31.60 6.86
CA LEU A 24 -0.78 30.67 5.73
C LEU A 24 -0.21 31.29 4.44
N LEU A 25 -0.61 32.52 4.15
CA LEU A 25 -0.19 33.24 2.96
C LEU A 25 1.31 33.54 2.96
N GLY A 26 1.90 33.84 4.11
CA GLY A 26 3.34 33.98 4.27
C GLY A 26 4.08 32.66 3.98
N HIS A 27 3.57 31.52 4.46
CA HIS A 27 4.13 30.21 4.13
C HIS A 27 4.02 29.87 2.65
N ALA A 28 2.85 30.10 2.04
CA ALA A 28 2.64 29.90 0.62
C ALA A 28 3.55 30.78 -0.23
N GLY A 29 3.77 32.04 0.18
CA GLY A 29 4.73 32.94 -0.45
C GLY A 29 6.16 32.40 -0.41
N ARG A 30 6.62 31.91 0.76
CA ARG A 30 7.98 31.32 0.89
C ARG A 30 8.15 30.03 0.08
N ALA A 31 7.09 29.24 -0.10
CA ALA A 31 7.09 28.04 -0.93
C ALA A 31 6.94 28.31 -2.43
N THR A 32 6.54 29.52 -2.81
CA THR A 32 6.40 29.93 -4.21
C THR A 32 7.74 30.42 -4.75
N VAL A 33 8.13 29.90 -5.91
CA VAL A 33 9.41 30.20 -6.56
C VAL A 33 9.21 30.94 -7.88
N ALA A 34 10.22 31.69 -8.30
CA ALA A 34 10.32 32.26 -9.64
C ALA A 34 11.15 31.33 -10.54
N VAL A 35 10.58 30.91 -11.66
CA VAL A 35 11.26 30.10 -12.68
C VAL A 35 11.89 31.03 -13.71
N ARG A 36 13.19 30.86 -13.96
CA ARG A 36 14.03 31.75 -14.78
C ARG A 36 15.15 30.95 -15.48
N PRO A 37 15.97 31.56 -16.36
CA PRO A 37 17.15 30.90 -16.93
C PRO A 37 18.12 30.39 -15.86
N ALA A 38 19.03 29.49 -16.26
CA ALA A 38 20.04 28.92 -15.38
C ALA A 38 20.81 29.99 -14.58
N PRO A 39 21.29 29.66 -13.35
CA PRO A 39 22.12 30.57 -12.57
C PRO A 39 23.30 31.11 -13.39
N GLY A 40 23.56 32.42 -13.32
CA GLY A 40 24.66 33.08 -14.05
C GLY A 40 24.32 33.57 -15.46
N VAL A 41 23.14 33.24 -16.02
CA VAL A 41 22.69 33.77 -17.33
C VAL A 41 22.08 35.17 -17.16
N THR A 42 22.55 36.14 -17.96
CA THR A 42 22.00 37.50 -18.02
C THR A 42 21.60 37.89 -19.46
N PRO A 43 20.42 38.53 -19.68
CA PRO A 43 19.39 38.85 -18.69
C PRO A 43 18.68 37.59 -18.16
N ALA A 44 18.15 37.65 -16.94
CA ALA A 44 17.45 36.55 -16.27
C ALA A 44 15.92 36.83 -16.20
N PRO A 45 15.20 36.86 -17.33
CA PRO A 45 13.77 37.18 -17.33
C PRO A 45 12.96 36.12 -16.56
N LEU A 46 11.90 36.58 -15.89
CA LEU A 46 10.91 35.70 -15.27
C LEU A 46 10.14 34.93 -16.37
N TRP A 47 10.13 33.61 -16.30
CA TRP A 47 9.35 32.76 -17.21
C TRP A 47 7.97 32.44 -16.64
N GLY A 48 7.89 32.31 -15.31
CA GLY A 48 6.69 31.96 -14.57
C GLY A 48 7.04 31.67 -13.12
N SER A 49 6.13 31.00 -12.44
CA SER A 49 6.28 30.59 -11.04
C SER A 49 6.27 29.08 -10.89
N GLY A 50 6.62 28.61 -9.71
CA GLY A 50 6.45 27.22 -9.29
C GLY A 50 6.20 27.17 -7.78
N VAL A 51 5.97 25.98 -7.26
CA VAL A 51 5.74 25.76 -5.83
C VAL A 51 6.56 24.56 -5.37
N PHE A 52 7.28 24.69 -4.26
CA PHE A 52 7.89 23.52 -3.62
C PHE A 52 6.81 22.59 -3.07
N VAL A 53 6.79 21.35 -3.55
CA VAL A 53 5.77 20.34 -3.20
C VAL A 53 6.35 19.10 -2.52
N ALA A 54 7.67 18.93 -2.55
CA ALA A 54 8.40 17.92 -1.78
C ALA A 54 9.88 18.34 -1.68
N PRO A 55 10.72 17.69 -0.84
CA PRO A 55 12.16 17.94 -0.76
C PRO A 55 12.86 17.92 -2.12
N GLY A 56 13.33 19.08 -2.57
CA GLY A 56 14.00 19.29 -3.85
C GLY A 56 13.07 19.34 -5.07
N TRP A 57 11.75 19.30 -4.90
CA TRP A 57 10.79 19.20 -6.01
C TRP A 57 9.89 20.43 -6.12
N VAL A 58 9.85 21.01 -7.32
CA VAL A 58 9.00 22.16 -7.66
C VAL A 58 7.95 21.74 -8.68
N LEU A 59 6.69 21.99 -8.38
CA LEU A 59 5.57 21.86 -9.31
C LEU A 59 5.34 23.19 -10.04
N THR A 60 5.17 23.14 -11.36
CA THR A 60 4.85 24.29 -12.20
C THR A 60 3.96 23.87 -13.37
N CYS A 61 3.52 24.82 -14.20
CA CYS A 61 2.87 24.50 -15.46
C CYS A 61 3.90 24.12 -16.53
N ALA A 62 3.60 23.14 -17.38
CA ALA A 62 4.52 22.71 -18.44
C ALA A 62 4.82 23.85 -19.43
N HIS A 63 3.83 24.70 -19.72
CA HIS A 63 4.03 25.84 -20.61
C HIS A 63 4.98 26.93 -20.07
N VAL A 64 5.29 26.95 -18.77
CA VAL A 64 6.28 27.90 -18.22
C VAL A 64 7.66 27.66 -18.84
N LEU A 65 7.94 26.41 -19.22
CA LEU A 65 9.19 25.99 -19.85
C LEU A 65 9.17 26.14 -21.38
N THR A 66 8.07 26.64 -21.95
CA THR A 66 7.95 26.95 -23.37
C THR A 66 7.78 28.45 -23.59
N SER A 67 8.29 28.92 -24.71
CA SER A 67 8.08 30.25 -25.23
C SER A 67 6.70 30.34 -25.90
N GLY A 68 6.19 31.57 -26.10
CA GLY A 68 4.88 31.79 -26.70
C GLY A 68 4.73 31.29 -28.16
N ASP A 69 5.84 30.96 -28.81
CA ASP A 69 5.93 30.33 -30.13
C ASP A 69 5.94 28.79 -30.07
N GLY A 70 5.80 28.21 -28.87
CA GLY A 70 5.78 26.76 -28.62
C GLY A 70 7.16 26.11 -28.54
N ARG A 71 8.26 26.86 -28.69
CA ARG A 71 9.63 26.32 -28.53
C ARG A 71 10.00 26.22 -27.05
N ARG A 72 10.80 25.20 -26.67
CA ARG A 72 11.39 25.15 -25.32
C ARG A 72 12.26 26.39 -25.10
N ARG A 73 12.15 26.99 -23.91
CA ARG A 73 13.01 28.12 -23.51
C ARG A 73 14.48 27.65 -23.40
N PRO A 74 15.45 28.54 -23.67
CA PRO A 74 16.86 28.18 -23.59
C PRO A 74 17.23 27.84 -22.14
N THR A 75 17.68 26.61 -21.95
CA THR A 75 18.23 26.09 -20.69
C THR A 75 19.76 26.18 -20.69
N GLY A 76 20.39 25.96 -19.53
CA GLY A 76 21.85 25.87 -19.43
C GLY A 76 22.43 24.69 -20.23
N PRO A 77 23.77 24.56 -20.28
CA PRO A 77 24.48 23.56 -21.10
C PRO A 77 23.96 22.12 -20.91
N ASP A 78 23.57 21.78 -19.68
CA ASP A 78 23.05 20.47 -19.30
C ASP A 78 21.54 20.49 -19.00
N GLY A 79 20.79 21.39 -19.64
CA GLY A 79 19.34 21.50 -19.42
C GLY A 79 18.95 22.22 -18.12
N GLU A 80 19.86 23.00 -17.54
CA GLU A 80 19.67 23.65 -16.25
C GLU A 80 18.69 24.83 -16.31
N ILE A 81 17.89 24.98 -15.25
CA ILE A 81 16.87 26.01 -15.05
C ILE A 81 17.16 26.69 -13.71
N GLY A 82 16.96 27.99 -13.63
CA GLY A 82 17.07 28.73 -12.37
C GLY A 82 15.74 28.70 -11.61
N VAL A 83 15.79 28.26 -10.36
CA VAL A 83 14.68 28.32 -9.40
C VAL A 83 15.07 29.31 -8.32
N ALA A 84 14.32 30.41 -8.22
CA ALA A 84 14.66 31.47 -7.29
C ALA A 84 13.60 31.70 -6.23
N PHE A 85 14.08 31.81 -5.00
CA PHE A 85 13.29 31.90 -3.78
C PHE A 85 14.19 32.43 -2.67
N ASP A 86 13.62 33.08 -1.67
CA ASP A 86 14.36 33.48 -0.46
C ASP A 86 15.69 34.23 -0.76
N GLY A 87 15.66 35.13 -1.74
CA GLY A 87 16.82 35.93 -2.17
C GLY A 87 17.94 35.17 -2.92
N ARG A 88 17.79 33.86 -3.17
CA ARG A 88 18.78 33.01 -3.85
C ARG A 88 18.23 32.40 -5.14
N VAL A 89 19.13 31.86 -5.97
CA VAL A 89 18.80 31.12 -7.20
C VAL A 89 19.53 29.78 -7.17
N ALA A 90 18.76 28.69 -7.12
CA ALA A 90 19.26 27.32 -7.19
C ALA A 90 19.14 26.78 -8.63
N ALA A 91 20.06 25.91 -9.02
CA ALA A 91 19.96 25.18 -10.29
C ALA A 91 18.98 24.00 -10.15
N ALA A 92 18.16 23.78 -11.16
CA ALA A 92 17.20 22.70 -11.25
C ALA A 92 17.14 22.11 -12.66
N ARG A 93 16.53 20.94 -12.82
CA ARG A 93 16.24 20.32 -14.12
C ARG A 93 14.79 19.87 -14.21
N LEU A 94 14.26 19.85 -15.43
CA LEU A 94 12.96 19.25 -15.72
C LEU A 94 13.07 17.74 -15.69
N GLU A 95 12.32 17.10 -14.80
CA GLU A 95 12.30 15.63 -14.64
C GLU A 95 11.02 15.02 -15.24
N TYR A 96 9.86 15.63 -15.01
CA TYR A 96 8.58 15.14 -15.54
C TYR A 96 7.80 16.24 -16.25
N ASP A 97 7.20 15.88 -17.39
CA ASP A 97 6.31 16.75 -18.17
C ASP A 97 5.02 15.99 -18.47
N LEU A 98 3.95 16.35 -17.75
CA LEU A 98 2.64 15.68 -17.81
C LEU A 98 1.85 16.05 -19.08
N SER A 99 2.36 16.99 -19.88
CA SER A 99 1.75 17.31 -21.17
C SER A 99 2.11 16.29 -22.27
N ARG A 100 3.09 15.41 -21.99
CA ARG A 100 3.55 14.37 -22.93
C ARG A 100 2.50 13.27 -23.07
N PRO A 101 2.21 12.82 -24.29
CA PRO A 101 1.24 11.75 -24.50
C PRO A 101 1.79 10.42 -24.01
N ALA A 102 0.89 9.55 -23.53
CA ALA A 102 1.21 8.15 -23.32
C ALA A 102 1.66 7.51 -24.64
N PRO A 103 2.68 6.63 -24.61
CA PRO A 103 3.09 5.91 -25.81
C PRO A 103 1.92 5.09 -26.34
N VAL A 104 1.65 5.19 -27.64
CA VAL A 104 0.63 4.37 -28.31
C VAL A 104 1.07 2.92 -28.18
N ARG A 105 0.33 2.09 -27.43
CA ARG A 105 0.55 0.64 -27.43
C ARG A 105 0.36 0.17 -28.87
N ALA A 106 1.41 -0.38 -29.49
CA ALA A 106 1.25 -1.13 -30.73
C ALA A 106 0.21 -2.22 -30.45
N ALA A 107 -0.93 -2.18 -31.16
CA ALA A 107 -1.92 -3.24 -31.08
C ALA A 107 -1.20 -4.56 -31.32
N ALA A 108 -1.31 -5.49 -30.37
CA ALA A 108 -0.88 -6.86 -30.61
C ALA A 108 -1.58 -7.33 -31.90
N PRO A 109 -0.88 -7.93 -32.87
CA PRO A 109 -1.52 -8.44 -34.06
C PRO A 109 -2.61 -9.44 -33.63
N PRO A 110 -3.80 -9.43 -34.27
CA PRO A 110 -4.86 -10.36 -33.92
C PRO A 110 -4.34 -11.78 -34.12
N CYS A 111 -4.22 -12.51 -33.01
CA CYS A 111 -3.86 -13.92 -33.05
C CYS A 111 -5.05 -14.68 -33.67
N GLY A 112 -4.77 -15.26 -34.84
CA GLY A 112 -5.48 -16.34 -35.54
C GLY A 112 -6.95 -16.59 -35.23
N THR A 113 -7.80 -16.32 -36.22
CA THR A 113 -9.13 -16.90 -36.37
C THR A 113 -9.03 -18.42 -36.54
N GLY A 114 -9.13 -19.18 -35.45
CA GLY A 114 -9.60 -20.56 -35.46
C GLY A 114 -11.12 -20.52 -35.32
N GLY A 115 -11.84 -20.92 -36.36
CA GLY A 115 -13.29 -20.98 -36.34
C GLY A 115 -13.78 -22.15 -35.51
N GLU A 116 -14.86 -21.93 -34.75
CA GLU A 116 -15.79 -22.97 -34.34
C GLU A 116 -17.12 -22.34 -33.93
N GLU A 117 -18.17 -23.12 -34.14
CA GLU A 117 -19.54 -22.72 -34.43
C GLU A 117 -20.34 -22.21 -33.22
N ARG A 118 -21.27 -21.29 -33.50
CA ARG A 118 -22.35 -20.88 -32.58
C ARG A 118 -23.42 -21.97 -32.51
N PRO A 119 -23.95 -22.27 -31.31
CA PRO A 119 -25.34 -22.67 -31.15
C PRO A 119 -26.16 -21.61 -30.40
N GLU A 120 -27.47 -21.79 -30.54
CA GLU A 120 -28.54 -20.82 -30.40
C GLU A 120 -28.95 -20.48 -28.96
N ALA A 121 -29.85 -19.49 -28.90
CA ALA A 121 -30.36 -18.78 -27.74
C ALA A 121 -31.15 -19.63 -26.74
N SER A 122 -31.09 -19.24 -25.46
CA SER A 122 -32.24 -19.35 -24.56
C SER A 122 -32.30 -18.15 -23.60
N GLU A 123 -33.53 -17.72 -23.35
CA GLU A 123 -34.00 -16.45 -22.80
C GLU A 123 -33.55 -16.13 -21.37
N ALA A 124 -33.35 -14.84 -21.09
CA ALA A 124 -33.34 -14.27 -19.74
C ALA A 124 -34.09 -12.90 -19.77
N PRO A 125 -34.79 -12.53 -18.68
CA PRO A 125 -35.90 -11.58 -18.72
C PRO A 125 -35.49 -10.11 -18.65
N GLU A 126 -36.44 -9.29 -19.08
CA GLU A 126 -36.45 -7.84 -19.28
C GLU A 126 -35.96 -7.02 -18.08
N ALA A 127 -35.15 -6.00 -18.38
CA ALA A 127 -34.82 -4.87 -17.51
C ALA A 127 -35.62 -3.63 -17.94
N PRO A 128 -36.08 -2.76 -17.01
CA PRO A 128 -36.99 -1.67 -17.34
C PRO A 128 -36.27 -0.51 -18.05
N GLU A 129 -36.99 0.06 -19.01
CA GLU A 129 -36.64 1.21 -19.83
C GLU A 129 -36.28 2.45 -18.99
N VAL A 130 -35.16 3.08 -19.34
CA VAL A 130 -34.81 4.43 -18.88
C VAL A 130 -34.82 5.33 -20.11
N LEU A 131 -35.63 6.38 -20.01
CA LEU A 131 -35.99 7.35 -21.05
C LEU A 131 -34.78 7.90 -21.83
N GLU A 132 -34.83 7.71 -23.14
CA GLU A 132 -34.00 8.40 -24.12
C GLU A 132 -34.48 9.86 -24.27
N ALA A 133 -33.65 10.81 -23.82
CA ALA A 133 -33.71 12.20 -24.26
C ALA A 133 -32.27 12.72 -24.29
N ASP A 134 -31.69 12.74 -25.49
CA ASP A 134 -30.68 13.69 -25.99
C ASP A 134 -29.92 13.06 -27.17
N ARG A 135 -30.62 12.98 -28.29
CA ARG A 135 -30.04 12.75 -29.62
C ARG A 135 -30.65 13.78 -30.55
N GLU A 136 -30.02 14.94 -30.67
CA GLU A 136 -30.00 15.76 -31.90
C GLU A 136 -29.12 17.00 -31.70
N ALA A 137 -27.85 16.89 -32.08
CA ALA A 137 -27.02 17.99 -32.61
C ALA A 137 -25.67 17.43 -33.14
N ALA A 138 -25.73 16.46 -34.05
CA ALA A 138 -24.57 16.00 -34.80
C ALA A 138 -24.60 16.65 -36.20
N GLY A 139 -24.10 17.90 -36.27
CA GLY A 139 -23.72 18.55 -37.52
C GLY A 139 -22.30 18.14 -37.91
N SER A 140 -22.16 17.62 -39.12
CA SER A 140 -20.93 17.16 -39.77
C SER A 140 -19.85 18.25 -39.91
N GLY A 141 -18.64 17.96 -39.43
CA GLY A 141 -17.40 18.76 -39.57
C GLY A 141 -16.17 17.95 -39.14
N PRO A 142 -14.95 18.23 -39.66
CA PRO A 142 -13.84 17.28 -39.64
C PRO A 142 -13.31 17.02 -38.21
N ALA A 143 -12.95 15.77 -37.96
CA ALA A 143 -12.42 15.26 -36.70
C ALA A 143 -11.28 16.14 -36.15
N SER A 144 -11.56 16.85 -35.06
CA SER A 144 -10.54 17.48 -34.22
C SER A 144 -9.95 16.44 -33.26
N ALA A 145 -8.63 16.55 -33.09
CA ALA A 145 -7.73 15.66 -32.37
C ALA A 145 -7.94 15.69 -30.82
N PRO A 146 -7.19 14.88 -30.03
CA PRO A 146 -7.61 14.33 -28.73
C PRO A 146 -7.69 15.37 -27.61
N GLY A 147 -8.45 15.04 -26.56
CA GLY A 147 -8.85 15.91 -25.44
C GLY A 147 -7.74 16.68 -24.70
N PRO A 148 -8.11 17.62 -23.81
CA PRO A 148 -7.19 18.61 -23.24
C PRO A 148 -6.03 17.94 -22.46
N ARG A 149 -4.80 18.35 -22.79
CA ARG A 149 -3.56 17.89 -22.16
C ARG A 149 -3.42 18.49 -20.75
N VAL A 150 -2.96 17.69 -19.79
CA VAL A 150 -2.62 18.15 -18.44
C VAL A 150 -1.38 19.05 -18.52
N ASP A 151 -1.46 20.26 -17.98
CA ASP A 151 -0.43 21.29 -18.12
C ASP A 151 0.36 21.44 -16.82
N LEU A 152 1.06 20.37 -16.43
CA LEU A 152 1.88 20.29 -15.22
C LEU A 152 3.28 19.75 -15.55
N ALA A 153 4.28 20.22 -14.82
CA ALA A 153 5.66 19.77 -14.90
C ALA A 153 6.33 19.77 -13.52
N LEU A 154 7.29 18.86 -13.33
CA LEU A 154 8.10 18.77 -12.11
C LEU A 154 9.56 19.11 -12.41
N LEU A 155 10.09 20.06 -11.65
CA LEU A 155 11.50 20.39 -11.62
C LEU A 155 12.14 19.79 -10.37
N ARG A 156 13.37 19.30 -10.50
CA ARG A 156 14.18 18.83 -9.38
C ARG A 156 15.40 19.73 -9.20
N LEU A 157 15.64 20.18 -7.97
CA LEU A 157 16.86 20.90 -7.61
C LEU A 157 18.09 19.98 -7.77
N LEU A 158 19.17 20.54 -8.31
CA LEU A 158 20.43 19.80 -8.49
C LEU A 158 21.20 19.62 -7.18
N ASP A 159 21.09 20.59 -6.27
CA ASP A 159 21.60 20.49 -4.91
C ASP A 159 20.44 20.13 -3.95
N PRO A 160 20.38 18.89 -3.44
CA PRO A 160 19.32 18.46 -2.53
C PRO A 160 19.49 19.03 -1.11
N GLY A 161 20.65 19.60 -0.78
CA GLY A 161 20.94 20.18 0.53
C GLY A 161 20.40 21.59 0.72
N VAL A 162 19.88 22.23 -0.34
CA VAL A 162 19.37 23.60 -0.28
C VAL A 162 18.12 23.65 0.60
N PRO A 163 18.11 24.36 1.75
CA PRO A 163 16.94 24.42 2.61
C PRO A 163 15.81 25.19 1.91
N HIS A 164 14.62 24.61 1.88
CA HIS A 164 13.43 25.23 1.30
C HIS A 164 12.16 24.80 2.06
N PRO A 165 11.10 25.62 2.06
CA PRO A 165 9.79 25.21 2.56
C PRO A 165 9.09 24.27 1.57
N CYS A 166 8.00 23.64 1.99
CA CYS A 166 7.12 22.85 1.13
C CYS A 166 5.66 23.23 1.43
N ALA A 167 4.88 23.43 0.37
CA ALA A 167 3.48 23.78 0.46
C ALA A 167 2.61 22.53 0.57
N TRP A 168 1.64 22.53 1.49
CA TRP A 168 0.71 21.41 1.68
C TRP A 168 -0.18 21.20 0.45
N LEU A 169 -0.10 20.02 -0.18
CA LEU A 169 -0.98 19.64 -1.28
C LEU A 169 -2.22 18.94 -0.75
N SER A 170 -3.40 19.34 -1.22
CA SER A 170 -4.66 18.70 -0.82
C SER A 170 -4.71 17.21 -1.22
N ASP A 171 -5.09 16.35 -0.28
CA ASP A 171 -5.51 14.95 -0.55
C ASP A 171 -6.99 14.86 -0.93
N GLN A 172 -7.75 15.96 -0.77
CA GLN A 172 -9.20 16.00 -0.93
C GLN A 172 -9.62 16.33 -2.38
N PRO A 173 -10.85 15.94 -2.78
CA PRO A 173 -11.39 16.33 -4.08
C PRO A 173 -11.66 17.85 -4.16
N ALA A 174 -11.42 18.41 -5.34
CA ALA A 174 -11.69 19.82 -5.65
C ALA A 174 -13.20 20.20 -5.65
N ALA A 175 -14.11 19.23 -5.55
CA ALA A 175 -15.56 19.49 -5.52
C ALA A 175 -16.03 20.25 -4.26
N LEU A 176 -15.26 20.17 -3.17
CA LEU A 176 -15.58 20.74 -1.85
C LEU A 176 -14.99 22.14 -1.62
N LEU A 177 -14.74 22.90 -2.68
CA LEU A 177 -14.10 24.23 -2.60
C LEU A 177 -15.14 25.35 -2.53
N GLU A 178 -14.94 26.37 -1.68
CA GLU A 178 -15.83 27.53 -1.60
C GLU A 178 -15.10 28.83 -1.95
N ASP A 179 -14.17 29.25 -1.10
CA ASP A 179 -13.34 30.45 -1.28
C ASP A 179 -11.86 30.08 -1.46
N ALA A 180 -11.13 30.86 -2.26
CA ALA A 180 -9.71 30.61 -2.51
C ALA A 180 -8.86 31.88 -2.56
N PHE A 181 -7.55 31.72 -2.33
CA PHE A 181 -6.53 32.72 -2.65
C PHE A 181 -5.73 32.27 -3.88
N ILE A 182 -5.60 33.15 -4.87
CA ILE A 182 -4.78 32.91 -6.05
C ILE A 182 -3.48 33.71 -5.97
N PHE A 183 -2.37 33.08 -6.32
CA PHE A 183 -1.10 33.77 -6.48
C PHE A 183 -1.13 34.71 -7.70
N ARG A 184 -0.82 35.99 -7.50
CA ARG A 184 -0.97 37.04 -8.53
C ARG A 184 0.31 37.32 -9.31
N GLY A 185 1.46 36.78 -8.91
CA GLY A 185 2.78 37.02 -9.50
C GLY A 185 3.80 37.56 -8.50
N HIS A 186 5.07 37.52 -8.89
CA HIS A 186 6.17 38.16 -8.15
C HIS A 186 6.10 39.68 -8.37
N ASP A 187 6.31 40.48 -7.33
CA ASP A 187 6.43 41.93 -7.49
C ASP A 187 7.64 42.22 -8.41
N GLN A 188 7.40 42.97 -9.49
CA GLN A 188 8.46 43.42 -10.39
C GLN A 188 9.13 44.62 -9.73
N ASP A 189 10.46 44.60 -9.56
CA ASP A 189 11.20 45.86 -9.40
C ASP A 189 10.83 46.77 -10.57
N PRO A 190 10.48 48.05 -10.33
CA PRO A 190 10.23 48.97 -11.43
C PRO A 190 11.48 49.02 -12.33
N PRO A 191 11.34 48.94 -13.66
CA PRO A 191 12.49 48.94 -14.56
C PRO A 191 13.35 50.17 -14.27
N GLY A 192 14.63 49.92 -14.01
CA GLY A 192 15.58 50.90 -13.52
C GLY A 192 15.63 52.18 -14.34
N THR A 193 15.64 53.30 -13.62
CA THR A 193 16.09 54.61 -14.07
C THR A 193 17.59 54.57 -14.40
N ALA A 194 17.92 54.06 -15.58
CA ALA A 194 19.20 54.31 -16.24
C ALA A 194 18.93 55.24 -17.45
N GLY A 195 19.47 56.45 -17.40
CA GLY A 195 19.02 57.58 -18.19
C GLY A 195 19.44 57.62 -19.66
N ALA A 196 18.72 58.43 -20.44
CA ALA A 196 19.24 59.60 -21.16
C ALA A 196 18.08 60.33 -21.91
N PRO A 197 18.17 61.66 -22.12
CA PRO A 197 17.04 62.52 -22.49
C PRO A 197 16.99 62.89 -23.97
N CYS A 198 15.83 62.80 -24.62
CA CYS A 198 15.46 63.49 -25.87
C CYS A 198 13.91 63.51 -25.92
N GLY A 199 13.13 64.52 -26.28
CA GLY A 199 13.33 65.87 -26.78
C GLY A 199 11.91 66.48 -26.89
N ALA A 200 11.87 67.81 -26.86
CA ALA A 200 10.70 68.68 -26.72
C ALA A 200 9.47 68.39 -27.60
N GLY A 201 8.30 68.67 -27.03
CA GLY A 201 7.03 68.91 -27.74
C GLY A 201 6.06 69.69 -26.87
N ARG A 202 6.10 71.03 -26.94
CA ARG A 202 5.17 71.96 -26.30
C ARG A 202 3.82 71.98 -27.03
N GLY A 203 2.72 72.05 -26.28
CA GLY A 203 1.39 72.48 -26.74
C GLY A 203 0.41 72.57 -25.54
N PRO A 204 -0.53 73.53 -25.50
CA PRO A 204 -0.71 74.35 -24.31
C PRO A 204 -2.05 74.18 -23.57
N GLY A 205 -2.03 74.46 -22.26
CA GLY A 205 -3.00 75.33 -21.59
C GLY A 205 -4.27 74.72 -21.01
N THR A 206 -4.31 74.60 -19.68
CA THR A 206 -5.34 75.19 -18.81
C THR A 206 -4.77 75.31 -17.38
N GLY A 207 -5.02 76.45 -16.73
CA GLY A 207 -4.31 76.92 -15.54
C GLY A 207 -4.66 76.23 -14.22
N PRO A 208 -3.89 76.52 -13.15
CA PRO A 208 -3.96 75.81 -11.87
C PRO A 208 -4.92 76.47 -10.86
N ASP A 209 -5.63 75.64 -10.11
CA ASP A 209 -6.33 76.00 -8.87
C ASP A 209 -5.30 76.11 -7.71
N PRO A 210 -5.23 77.22 -6.96
CA PRO A 210 -4.29 77.36 -5.85
C PRO A 210 -4.97 76.92 -4.55
N GLY A 211 -4.74 75.69 -4.10
CA GLY A 211 -5.35 75.23 -2.84
C GLY A 211 -5.08 73.78 -2.44
N ALA A 212 -3.82 73.33 -2.43
CA ALA A 212 -3.46 72.11 -1.71
C ALA A 212 -2.00 72.18 -1.23
N ALA A 213 -1.82 72.13 0.09
CA ALA A 213 -0.52 72.02 0.73
C ALA A 213 0.15 70.67 0.40
N PRO A 214 1.50 70.60 0.40
CA PRO A 214 2.23 69.38 0.09
C PRO A 214 2.18 68.46 1.32
N GLY A 215 1.67 67.24 1.15
CA GLY A 215 1.48 66.32 2.27
C GLY A 215 1.54 64.88 1.83
N THR A 216 2.74 64.30 2.01
CA THR A 216 3.06 62.87 2.12
C THR A 216 2.79 62.01 0.89
N ASP A 217 3.89 61.65 0.22
CA ASP A 217 4.01 60.44 -0.58
C ASP A 217 3.46 59.26 0.23
N ALA A 218 2.27 58.79 -0.14
CA ALA A 218 1.77 57.51 0.30
C ALA A 218 2.69 56.45 -0.29
N ALA A 219 3.69 56.02 0.48
CA ALA A 219 4.40 54.78 0.23
C ALA A 219 3.32 53.71 0.02
N SER A 220 3.18 53.24 -1.23
CA SER A 220 2.20 52.23 -1.59
C SER A 220 2.42 51.03 -0.68
N ALA A 221 1.44 50.72 0.18
CA ALA A 221 1.50 49.54 1.03
C ALA A 221 1.87 48.33 0.15
N PRO A 222 2.82 47.47 0.58
CA PRO A 222 3.25 46.33 -0.21
C PRO A 222 2.04 45.48 -0.56
N VAL A 223 1.76 45.34 -1.86
CA VAL A 223 0.58 44.63 -2.31
C VAL A 223 0.84 43.14 -2.10
N HIS A 224 0.02 42.50 -1.29
CA HIS A 224 0.22 41.10 -0.91
C HIS A 224 0.22 40.17 -2.15
N PRO A 225 1.14 39.19 -2.30
CA PRO A 225 1.29 38.37 -3.53
C PRO A 225 0.11 37.44 -3.84
N PHE A 226 -0.88 37.39 -2.95
CA PHE A 226 -2.11 36.62 -3.09
C PHE A 226 -3.33 37.53 -3.04
N ILE A 227 -4.33 37.22 -3.88
CA ILE A 227 -5.63 37.88 -3.90
C ILE A 227 -6.75 36.86 -3.65
N ALA A 228 -7.77 37.26 -2.90
CA ALA A 228 -8.96 36.43 -2.69
C ALA A 228 -9.78 36.34 -3.98
N VAL A 229 -10.30 35.15 -4.27
CA VAL A 229 -11.11 34.84 -5.44
C VAL A 229 -12.23 33.88 -5.09
N ARG A 230 -13.30 33.91 -5.89
CA ARG A 230 -14.41 32.94 -5.83
C ARG A 230 -14.43 32.09 -7.09
N PHE A 231 -14.79 30.83 -6.92
CA PHE A 231 -14.95 29.91 -8.05
C PHE A 231 -16.20 30.26 -8.86
N GLY A 232 -16.04 30.42 -10.17
CA GLY A 232 -17.15 30.58 -11.12
C GLY A 232 -17.66 29.24 -11.64
N ALA A 233 -16.75 28.29 -11.89
CA ALA A 233 -17.06 26.90 -12.20
C ALA A 233 -15.94 25.99 -11.71
N ARG A 234 -16.27 24.77 -11.31
CA ARG A 234 -15.31 23.76 -10.88
C ARG A 234 -15.76 22.41 -11.37
N ASP A 235 -14.82 21.66 -11.91
CA ASP A 235 -15.01 20.24 -12.06
C ASP A 235 -13.90 19.52 -11.29
N ALA A 236 -12.89 19.13 -11.99
CA ALA A 236 -12.50 17.77 -12.04
C ALA A 236 -11.09 17.80 -12.61
N ARG A 237 -11.04 18.40 -13.80
CA ARG A 237 -9.87 18.62 -14.61
C ARG A 237 -9.54 20.11 -14.71
N GLY A 238 -10.40 20.99 -14.19
CA GLY A 238 -10.24 22.44 -14.25
C GLY A 238 -10.93 23.19 -13.11
N LEU A 239 -10.32 24.32 -12.77
CA LEU A 239 -10.84 25.33 -11.84
C LEU A 239 -10.93 26.67 -12.57
N GLN A 240 -12.11 27.29 -12.55
CA GLN A 240 -12.38 28.54 -13.24
C GLN A 240 -12.85 29.61 -12.25
N PHE A 241 -12.29 30.82 -12.36
CA PHE A 241 -12.64 31.97 -11.53
C PHE A 241 -13.44 33.02 -12.31
N GLY A 242 -14.09 33.93 -11.58
CA GLY A 242 -14.85 35.06 -12.14
C GLY A 242 -14.03 35.99 -13.04
N THR A 243 -14.72 36.79 -13.85
CA THR A 243 -14.14 37.73 -14.83
C THR A 243 -13.46 38.95 -14.20
N ASP A 244 -13.57 39.12 -12.89
CA ASP A 244 -12.97 40.17 -12.07
C ASP A 244 -11.50 39.89 -11.69
N VAL A 245 -11.01 38.67 -11.90
CA VAL A 245 -9.66 38.25 -11.52
C VAL A 245 -8.65 38.53 -12.65
N ARG A 246 -7.79 39.54 -12.47
CA ARG A 246 -6.65 39.79 -13.38
C ARG A 246 -5.38 39.13 -12.87
N VAL A 247 -4.96 38.06 -13.53
CA VAL A 247 -3.70 37.36 -13.28
C VAL A 247 -2.55 38.10 -14.00
N THR A 248 -1.51 38.50 -13.28
CA THR A 248 -0.35 39.24 -13.81
C THR A 248 0.60 38.28 -14.54
N PRO A 249 1.35 38.75 -15.57
CA PRO A 249 2.46 37.97 -16.13
C PRO A 249 3.43 37.50 -15.04
N GLY A 250 3.79 36.21 -15.07
CA GLY A 250 4.64 35.58 -14.06
C GLY A 250 3.90 34.77 -12.99
N ALA A 251 2.57 34.85 -12.91
CA ALA A 251 1.78 34.07 -11.96
C ALA A 251 1.57 32.59 -12.37
N SER A 252 1.66 32.26 -13.66
CA SER A 252 1.49 30.89 -14.15
C SER A 252 2.48 29.94 -13.48
N GLY A 253 1.99 28.81 -12.98
CA GLY A 253 2.72 27.86 -12.15
C GLY A 253 2.72 28.16 -10.65
N GLY A 254 2.14 29.29 -10.21
CA GLY A 254 1.96 29.62 -8.80
C GLY A 254 0.78 28.86 -8.14
N PRO A 255 0.68 28.87 -6.80
CA PRO A 255 -0.33 28.11 -6.08
C PRO A 255 -1.71 28.78 -6.06
N LEU A 256 -2.74 27.94 -6.00
CA LEU A 256 -4.10 28.28 -5.62
C LEU A 256 -4.42 27.62 -4.28
N LEU A 257 -4.79 28.43 -3.29
CA LEU A 257 -5.03 28.00 -1.91
C LEU A 257 -6.51 28.01 -1.58
N ASP A 258 -6.98 26.96 -0.93
CA ASP A 258 -8.31 26.92 -0.31
C ASP A 258 -8.29 27.61 1.06
N CYS A 259 -9.18 28.59 1.24
CA CYS A 259 -9.29 29.36 2.48
C CYS A 259 -9.74 28.49 3.66
N ASP A 260 -10.62 27.52 3.43
CA ASP A 260 -11.23 26.77 4.52
C ASP A 260 -10.33 25.69 5.10
N ARG A 261 -9.40 25.20 4.29
CA ARG A 261 -8.49 24.11 4.64
C ARG A 261 -7.04 24.55 4.77
N GLY A 262 -6.67 25.69 4.18
CA GLY A 262 -5.29 26.15 4.14
C GLY A 262 -4.40 25.23 3.30
N GLU A 263 -4.87 24.82 2.12
CA GLU A 263 -4.23 23.80 1.28
C GLU A 263 -4.05 24.29 -0.14
N VAL A 264 -2.98 23.87 -0.81
CA VAL A 264 -2.86 24.04 -2.26
C VAL A 264 -3.79 23.04 -2.95
N VAL A 265 -4.74 23.57 -3.71
CA VAL A 265 -5.79 22.79 -4.40
C VAL A 265 -5.69 22.89 -5.92
N GLY A 266 -4.88 23.84 -6.42
CA GLY A 266 -4.56 23.93 -7.84
C GLY A 266 -3.31 24.73 -8.14
N ILE A 267 -2.91 24.73 -9.41
CA ILE A 267 -1.79 25.48 -9.97
C ILE A 267 -2.31 26.43 -11.03
N VAL A 268 -1.95 27.70 -10.93
CA VAL A 268 -2.42 28.77 -11.82
C VAL A 268 -1.91 28.56 -13.24
N LYS A 269 -2.80 28.48 -14.22
CA LYS A 269 -2.45 28.32 -15.64
C LYS A 269 -2.40 29.66 -16.40
N GLY A 270 -3.14 30.67 -15.92
CA GLY A 270 -3.22 32.01 -16.54
C GLY A 270 -4.67 32.39 -16.88
N SER A 271 -4.86 33.42 -17.71
CA SER A 271 -6.18 33.87 -18.17
C SER A 271 -6.51 33.39 -19.59
N HIS A 272 -7.75 32.94 -19.83
CA HIS A 272 -8.24 32.58 -21.17
C HIS A 272 -8.23 33.82 -22.08
N ARG A 273 -7.68 33.69 -23.30
CA ARG A 273 -7.45 34.82 -24.23
C ARG A 273 -8.74 35.48 -24.74
N GLU A 274 -9.82 34.71 -24.88
CA GLU A 274 -11.10 35.21 -25.42
C GLU A 274 -12.00 35.83 -24.35
N ASP A 275 -11.99 35.28 -23.12
CA ASP A 275 -12.97 35.67 -22.08
C ASP A 275 -12.34 36.28 -20.80
N ARG A 276 -11.01 36.39 -20.73
CA ARG A 276 -10.25 36.88 -19.55
C ARG A 276 -10.47 36.10 -18.25
N LEU A 277 -11.07 34.91 -18.30
CA LEU A 277 -11.30 34.04 -17.15
C LEU A 277 -9.98 33.46 -16.62
N GLY A 278 -9.75 33.55 -15.31
CA GLY A 278 -8.63 32.86 -14.66
C GLY A 278 -8.83 31.35 -14.63
N LEU A 279 -7.80 30.59 -14.98
CA LEU A 279 -7.79 29.13 -15.01
C LEU A 279 -6.70 28.58 -14.09
N ALA A 280 -7.03 27.50 -13.39
CA ALA A 280 -6.07 26.69 -12.64
C ALA A 280 -6.29 25.19 -12.90
N VAL A 281 -5.19 24.44 -12.84
CA VAL A 281 -5.18 22.97 -12.94
C VAL A 281 -5.28 22.38 -11.53
N PRO A 282 -6.27 21.53 -11.21
CA PRO A 282 -6.37 20.87 -9.91
C PRO A 282 -5.11 20.07 -9.57
N VAL A 283 -4.68 20.06 -8.31
CA VAL A 283 -3.56 19.21 -7.86
C VAL A 283 -3.87 17.72 -8.01
N THR A 284 -5.14 17.33 -8.06
CA THR A 284 -5.58 15.94 -8.30
C THR A 284 -5.18 15.42 -9.68
N GLU A 285 -4.87 16.28 -10.65
CA GLU A 285 -4.32 15.87 -11.95
C GLU A 285 -2.92 15.24 -11.82
N LEU A 286 -2.20 15.46 -10.72
CA LEU A 286 -0.94 14.76 -10.43
C LEU A 286 -1.11 13.25 -10.31
N ARG A 287 -2.33 12.75 -10.06
CA ARG A 287 -2.63 11.30 -10.08
C ARG A 287 -2.40 10.67 -11.46
N GLY A 288 -2.32 11.49 -12.52
CA GLY A 288 -1.91 11.05 -13.85
C GLY A 288 -0.39 10.82 -13.99
N LEU A 289 0.43 11.30 -13.06
CA LEU A 289 1.89 11.16 -13.10
C LEU A 289 2.29 9.68 -13.13
N ALA A 290 3.13 9.34 -14.11
CA ALA A 290 3.46 7.96 -14.46
C ALA A 290 4.83 7.91 -15.17
N PRO A 291 5.50 6.74 -15.23
CA PRO A 291 6.87 6.64 -15.74
C PRO A 291 7.08 7.19 -17.15
N HIS A 292 6.08 7.12 -18.03
CA HIS A 292 6.19 7.64 -19.40
C HIS A 292 6.26 9.18 -19.49
N HIS A 293 5.93 9.90 -18.41
CA HIS A 293 6.09 11.35 -18.35
C HIS A 293 7.54 11.77 -18.08
N LEU A 294 8.41 10.83 -17.69
CA LEU A 294 9.84 11.07 -17.39
C LEU A 294 10.57 11.61 -18.63
N VAL A 295 11.32 12.69 -18.45
CA VAL A 295 12.18 13.26 -19.50
C VAL A 295 13.37 12.33 -19.76
N PRO A 296 13.74 12.04 -21.02
CA PRO A 296 14.91 11.20 -21.32
C PRO A 296 16.18 11.73 -20.63
N GLY A 297 16.91 10.84 -19.97
CA GLY A 297 18.14 11.19 -19.24
C GLY A 297 17.92 11.73 -17.82
N ALA A 298 16.67 11.88 -17.38
CA ALA A 298 16.32 12.32 -16.04
C ALA A 298 16.28 11.11 -15.07
N ALA A 299 16.60 11.34 -13.79
CA ALA A 299 16.71 10.26 -12.80
C ALA A 299 15.33 9.79 -12.30
N GLY A 300 14.38 10.73 -12.22
CA GLY A 300 13.00 10.46 -11.83
C GLY A 300 12.82 10.09 -10.35
N LEU A 301 11.65 9.51 -10.09
CA LEU A 301 11.09 9.09 -8.80
C LEU A 301 10.78 7.57 -8.78
N GLY A 302 11.31 6.80 -9.73
CA GLY A 302 11.09 5.35 -9.84
C GLY A 302 9.80 4.97 -10.57
N ASP A 303 9.33 3.74 -10.29
CA ASP A 303 8.24 3.08 -11.04
C ASP A 303 6.83 3.60 -10.72
N ASP A 304 6.62 4.11 -9.49
CA ASP A 304 5.41 4.86 -9.11
C ASP A 304 5.77 6.29 -8.70
N PRO A 305 5.98 7.20 -9.68
CA PRO A 305 6.43 8.56 -9.40
C PRO A 305 5.40 9.40 -8.64
N TYR A 306 4.09 9.11 -8.80
CA TYR A 306 3.06 9.82 -8.04
C TYR A 306 3.11 9.45 -6.56
N HIS A 307 3.14 8.15 -6.26
CA HIS A 307 3.24 7.67 -4.89
C HIS A 307 4.54 8.14 -4.22
N ALA A 308 5.68 8.07 -4.92
CA ALA A 308 6.96 8.52 -4.41
C ALA A 308 6.96 10.02 -4.08
N LEU A 309 6.41 10.87 -4.96
CA LEU A 309 6.30 12.31 -4.72
C LEU A 309 5.43 12.62 -3.49
N MET A 310 4.23 12.01 -3.41
CA MET A 310 3.33 12.23 -2.28
C MET A 310 3.89 11.66 -0.97
N GLY A 311 4.62 10.54 -1.03
CA GLY A 311 5.29 9.99 0.14
C GLY A 311 6.40 10.90 0.66
N LEU A 312 7.20 11.51 -0.23
CA LEU A 312 8.19 12.51 0.15
C LEU A 312 7.55 13.77 0.74
N HIS A 313 6.43 14.20 0.16
CA HIS A 313 5.63 15.33 0.65
C HIS A 313 5.14 15.10 2.09
N ASP A 314 4.48 13.98 2.34
CA ASP A 314 3.86 13.67 3.63
C ASP A 314 4.90 13.49 4.74
N ARG A 315 5.99 12.76 4.46
CA ARG A 315 7.09 12.59 5.41
C ARG A 315 7.79 13.90 5.73
N TRP A 316 7.90 14.83 4.77
CA TRP A 316 8.49 16.15 5.03
C TRP A 316 7.64 16.95 6.02
N HIS A 317 6.31 16.96 5.85
CA HIS A 317 5.44 17.70 6.75
C HIS A 317 5.39 17.08 8.16
N TRP A 318 5.49 15.75 8.26
CA TRP A 318 5.61 15.06 9.54
C TRP A 318 6.94 15.33 10.24
N ALA A 319 8.07 15.16 9.54
CA ALA A 319 9.39 15.51 10.09
C ALA A 319 9.51 17.00 10.43
N GLY A 320 8.79 17.85 9.69
CA GLY A 320 8.69 19.29 9.91
C GLY A 320 8.12 19.69 11.28
N GLN A 321 7.45 18.78 11.98
CA GLN A 321 6.96 19.02 13.35
C GLN A 321 8.11 19.18 14.36
N ASP A 322 9.22 18.46 14.16
CA ASP A 322 10.41 18.54 15.01
C ASP A 322 11.41 19.61 14.53
N LEU A 323 11.30 20.02 13.26
CA LEU A 323 12.15 21.06 12.64
C LEU A 323 11.68 22.48 12.95
N GLY A 324 10.53 22.65 13.59
CA GLY A 324 10.13 23.91 14.20
C GLY A 324 11.10 24.27 15.32
N GLY A 325 12.17 24.99 15.01
CA GLY A 325 12.98 25.64 16.04
C GLY A 325 12.10 26.50 16.95
N PRO A 326 12.54 26.83 18.17
CA PRO A 326 11.72 27.61 19.11
C PRO A 326 11.38 28.98 18.50
N GLY A 327 10.18 29.12 17.91
CA GLY A 327 9.57 30.41 17.58
C GLY A 327 8.95 30.59 16.18
N GLU A 328 9.24 29.75 15.18
CA GLU A 328 8.62 29.94 13.84
C GLU A 328 7.43 28.98 13.62
N PRO A 329 6.21 29.50 13.35
CA PRO A 329 5.06 28.65 13.05
C PRO A 329 5.31 27.88 11.74
N THR A 330 4.78 26.67 11.66
CA THR A 330 4.82 25.78 10.49
C THR A 330 3.54 25.91 9.65
N TRP A 331 3.51 25.30 8.45
CA TRP A 331 2.27 25.20 7.67
C TRP A 331 1.16 24.48 8.45
N PHE A 332 1.55 23.47 9.26
CA PHE A 332 0.64 22.77 10.15
C PHE A 332 0.01 23.71 11.18
N ASP A 333 0.78 24.60 11.79
CA ASP A 333 0.24 25.57 12.78
C ASP A 333 -0.79 26.50 12.14
N ALA A 334 -0.54 26.93 10.89
CA ALA A 334 -1.50 27.74 10.14
C ALA A 334 -2.80 26.97 9.85
N GLN A 335 -2.70 25.71 9.39
CA GLN A 335 -3.89 24.86 9.17
C GLN A 335 -4.63 24.56 10.47
N HIS A 336 -3.90 24.27 11.54
CA HIS A 336 -4.48 24.05 12.86
C HIS A 336 -5.27 25.28 13.28
N ALA A 337 -4.70 26.48 13.21
CA ALA A 337 -5.38 27.72 13.58
C ALA A 337 -6.64 28.03 12.73
N ILE A 338 -6.64 27.68 11.44
CA ILE A 338 -7.80 27.85 10.54
C ILE A 338 -8.92 26.84 10.87
N MET A 339 -8.54 25.61 11.23
CA MET A 339 -9.48 24.50 11.47
C MET A 339 -9.91 24.39 12.94
N SER A 340 -9.17 24.99 13.88
CA SER A 340 -9.50 25.03 15.31
C SER A 340 -10.88 25.65 15.52
N GLY A 341 -11.74 24.98 16.28
CA GLY A 341 -13.08 25.45 16.59
C GLY A 341 -14.16 25.06 15.57
N ARG A 342 -13.81 24.39 14.46
CA ARG A 342 -14.78 23.88 13.47
C ARG A 342 -15.44 22.54 13.88
N GLY A 343 -15.29 22.10 15.13
CA GLY A 343 -16.00 20.95 15.70
C GLY A 343 -15.64 19.57 15.15
N ARG A 344 -14.51 19.42 14.43
CA ARG A 344 -14.05 18.13 13.89
C ARG A 344 -13.43 17.25 14.99
N LEU A 345 -13.72 15.95 14.95
CA LEU A 345 -13.07 14.96 15.81
C LEU A 345 -11.83 14.34 15.16
N TRP A 346 -11.73 14.36 13.83
CA TRP A 346 -10.51 14.04 13.09
C TRP A 346 -9.74 15.34 12.83
N GLY A 347 -8.73 15.60 13.65
CA GLY A 347 -7.97 16.85 13.64
C GLY A 347 -6.84 16.89 12.60
N VAL A 348 -6.20 18.06 12.49
CA VAL A 348 -5.04 18.26 11.61
C VAL A 348 -3.87 17.36 12.02
N GLN A 349 -3.68 17.14 13.33
CA GLN A 349 -2.62 16.28 13.86
C GLN A 349 -2.86 14.80 13.52
N GLU A 350 -4.08 14.31 13.72
CA GLU A 350 -4.48 12.95 13.31
C GLU A 350 -4.25 12.72 11.82
N ARG A 351 -4.68 13.67 10.99
CA ARG A 351 -4.48 13.60 9.54
C ARG A 351 -2.99 13.57 9.18
N LEU A 352 -2.19 14.46 9.75
CA LEU A 352 -0.75 14.53 9.47
C LEU A 352 -0.07 13.19 9.80
N GLN A 353 -0.33 12.63 10.98
CA GLN A 353 0.23 11.35 11.39
C GLN A 353 -0.27 10.19 10.51
N ALA A 354 -1.56 10.18 10.15
CA ALA A 354 -2.12 9.16 9.27
C ALA A 354 -1.44 9.19 7.89
N LEU A 355 -1.23 10.38 7.31
CA LEU A 355 -0.60 10.53 6.01
C LEU A 355 0.88 10.09 6.01
N ASP A 356 1.65 10.35 7.06
CA ASP A 356 3.01 9.80 7.24
C ASP A 356 3.02 8.27 7.28
N LEU A 357 2.08 7.68 8.05
CA LEU A 357 1.95 6.24 8.14
C LEU A 357 1.59 5.63 6.79
N LEU A 358 0.65 6.22 6.06
CA LEU A 358 0.26 5.77 4.71
C LEU A 358 1.38 5.96 3.68
N ALA A 359 2.18 7.03 3.82
CA ALA A 359 3.36 7.29 3.00
C ALA A 359 4.52 6.31 3.23
N SER A 360 4.48 5.56 4.34
CA SER A 360 5.45 4.51 4.65
C SER A 360 5.04 3.14 4.07
N LEU A 361 3.84 3.02 3.52
CA LEU A 361 3.33 1.81 2.88
C LEU A 361 3.65 1.82 1.38
N PRO A 362 3.83 0.65 0.74
CA PRO A 362 3.96 0.58 -0.71
C PRO A 362 2.67 1.07 -1.41
N ALA A 363 2.82 1.50 -2.66
CA ALA A 363 1.68 1.84 -3.51
C ALA A 363 0.77 0.61 -3.70
N PRO A 364 -0.56 0.78 -3.58
CA PRO A 364 -1.50 -0.29 -3.92
C PRO A 364 -1.31 -0.75 -5.36
N ARG A 365 -1.24 -2.07 -5.59
CA ARG A 365 -1.04 -2.65 -6.94
C ARG A 365 -2.18 -2.32 -7.92
N ASP A 366 -3.39 -2.08 -7.41
CA ASP A 366 -4.58 -1.77 -8.21
C ASP A 366 -5.41 -0.64 -7.55
N PRO A 367 -5.73 0.45 -8.27
CA PRO A 367 -6.67 1.48 -7.82
C PRO A 367 -8.03 0.97 -7.29
N LEU A 368 -8.52 -0.17 -7.80
CA LEU A 368 -9.78 -0.77 -7.33
C LEU A 368 -9.72 -1.21 -5.86
N VAL A 369 -8.53 -1.59 -5.38
CA VAL A 369 -8.29 -1.97 -3.99
C VAL A 369 -8.57 -0.78 -3.07
N VAL A 370 -8.11 0.42 -3.46
CA VAL A 370 -8.35 1.67 -2.70
C VAL A 370 -9.84 2.02 -2.71
N ALA A 371 -10.48 1.96 -3.88
CA ALA A 371 -11.91 2.25 -4.00
C ALA A 371 -12.78 1.29 -3.17
N ALA A 372 -12.44 -0.01 -3.16
CA ALA A 372 -13.12 -1.00 -2.33
C ALA A 372 -12.95 -0.70 -0.83
N ALA A 373 -11.74 -0.33 -0.40
CA ALA A 373 -11.48 0.04 1.00
C ALA A 373 -12.27 1.29 1.43
N VAL A 374 -12.38 2.30 0.55
CA VAL A 374 -13.21 3.49 0.79
C VAL A 374 -14.69 3.11 0.88
N ALA A 375 -15.19 2.29 -0.04
CA ALA A 375 -16.60 1.85 -0.02
C ALA A 375 -16.92 1.05 1.25
N GLU A 376 -16.03 0.16 1.68
CA GLU A 376 -16.15 -0.60 2.92
C GLU A 376 -16.14 0.32 4.15
N ALA A 377 -15.19 1.27 4.21
CA ALA A 377 -15.10 2.24 5.30
C ALA A 377 -16.39 3.07 5.48
N LEU A 378 -17.00 3.45 4.37
CA LEU A 378 -18.23 4.25 4.32
C LEU A 378 -19.52 3.40 4.45
N GLY A 379 -19.43 2.07 4.61
CA GLY A 379 -20.59 1.19 4.68
C GLY A 379 -21.38 1.07 3.35
N ARG A 380 -20.73 1.35 2.22
CA ARG A 380 -21.29 1.29 0.86
C ARG A 380 -20.82 0.08 0.06
N ALA A 381 -20.09 -0.85 0.67
CA ALA A 381 -19.63 -2.05 0.00
C ALA A 381 -20.81 -2.92 -0.48
N ASP A 382 -20.87 -3.23 -1.78
CA ASP A 382 -21.81 -4.23 -2.32
C ASP A 382 -21.35 -5.63 -1.88
N PRO A 383 -22.20 -6.44 -1.22
CA PRO A 383 -21.91 -7.84 -0.90
C PRO A 383 -21.50 -8.70 -2.11
N ARG A 384 -21.81 -8.27 -3.34
CA ARG A 384 -21.48 -8.98 -4.59
C ARG A 384 -20.18 -8.52 -5.26
N GLY A 385 -19.39 -7.66 -4.61
CA GLY A 385 -18.07 -7.22 -5.12
C GLY A 385 -18.13 -6.31 -6.34
N ARG A 386 -19.31 -5.85 -6.77
CA ARG A 386 -19.44 -4.79 -7.76
C ARG A 386 -19.22 -3.48 -7.03
N THR A 387 -17.98 -2.99 -7.03
CA THR A 387 -17.69 -1.64 -6.55
C THR A 387 -18.60 -0.67 -7.29
N GLY A 388 -19.55 -0.06 -6.57
CA GLY A 388 -20.33 1.06 -7.10
C GLY A 388 -19.35 2.07 -7.67
N ARG A 389 -19.68 2.66 -8.84
CA ARG A 389 -18.84 3.63 -9.56
C ARG A 389 -18.09 4.48 -8.54
N ALA A 390 -16.77 4.26 -8.42
CA ALA A 390 -15.90 5.27 -7.81
C ALA A 390 -16.26 6.59 -8.49
N GLY A 391 -16.28 7.69 -7.73
CA GLY A 391 -16.57 9.01 -8.31
C GLY A 391 -15.67 9.30 -9.53
N PRO A 392 -15.83 10.43 -10.21
CA PRO A 392 -15.12 10.72 -11.47
C PRO A 392 -13.57 10.75 -11.40
N TRP A 393 -12.96 10.39 -10.26
CA TRP A 393 -11.54 10.46 -9.91
C TRP A 393 -10.93 9.08 -9.68
N THR A 394 -9.76 8.80 -10.25
CA THR A 394 -8.97 7.59 -9.94
C THR A 394 -8.31 7.73 -8.57
N LEU A 395 -8.50 6.75 -7.67
CA LEU A 395 -7.81 6.68 -6.37
C LEU A 395 -6.57 5.79 -6.52
N ARG A 396 -5.36 6.36 -6.58
CA ARG A 396 -4.13 5.61 -6.87
C ARG A 396 -3.38 5.15 -5.63
N THR A 397 -3.44 5.92 -4.56
CA THR A 397 -2.67 5.70 -3.34
C THR A 397 -3.59 5.60 -2.13
N TRP A 398 -3.08 5.06 -1.02
CA TRP A 398 -3.81 5.08 0.25
C TRP A 398 -4.10 6.51 0.74
N ARG A 399 -3.23 7.48 0.41
CA ARG A 399 -3.50 8.92 0.60
C ARG A 399 -4.78 9.36 -0.11
N ASP A 400 -4.97 8.95 -1.38
CA ASP A 400 -6.16 9.34 -2.14
C ASP A 400 -7.44 8.77 -1.52
N GLY A 401 -7.37 7.53 -1.03
CA GLY A 401 -8.51 6.91 -0.34
C GLY A 401 -8.83 7.59 0.98
N HIS A 402 -7.82 7.99 1.76
CA HIS A 402 -8.00 8.83 2.96
C HIS A 402 -8.73 10.13 2.61
N GLY A 403 -8.25 10.86 1.61
CA GLY A 403 -8.88 12.11 1.17
C GLY A 403 -10.30 11.97 0.62
N ALA A 404 -10.68 10.79 0.13
CA ALA A 404 -12.03 10.49 -0.37
C ALA A 404 -13.08 10.29 0.74
N LEU A 405 -12.66 10.18 2.01
CA LEU A 405 -13.55 10.01 3.16
C LEU A 405 -14.20 11.33 3.60
N TYR A 406 -13.62 12.47 3.21
CA TYR A 406 -14.20 13.78 3.45
C TYR A 406 -15.45 13.97 2.57
N GLN A 407 -16.64 13.78 3.16
CA GLN A 407 -17.93 13.83 2.43
C GLN A 407 -18.97 14.77 3.07
N GLY A 408 -18.55 15.61 4.02
CA GLY A 408 -19.46 16.54 4.70
C GLY A 408 -20.43 15.85 5.68
N SER A 409 -20.07 14.66 6.18
CA SER A 409 -20.79 13.98 7.26
C SER A 409 -20.57 14.67 8.62
N ASP A 410 -21.35 14.29 9.63
CA ASP A 410 -21.10 14.75 10.99
C ASP A 410 -19.70 14.33 11.49
N PRO A 411 -19.10 15.07 12.44
CA PRO A 411 -17.73 14.82 12.92
C PRO A 411 -17.46 13.40 13.44
N TYR A 412 -18.46 12.74 14.03
CA TYR A 412 -18.28 11.41 14.60
C TYR A 412 -18.36 10.31 13.54
N THR A 413 -19.27 10.44 12.58
CA THR A 413 -19.29 9.55 11.40
C THR A 413 -18.00 9.67 10.59
N GLU A 414 -17.47 10.89 10.43
CA GLU A 414 -16.17 11.13 9.79
C GLU A 414 -15.04 10.40 10.53
N LEU A 415 -14.94 10.55 11.86
CA LEU A 415 -13.98 9.83 12.69
C LEU A 415 -14.09 8.30 12.53
N CYS A 416 -15.31 7.76 12.55
CA CYS A 416 -15.53 6.32 12.35
C CYS A 416 -15.02 5.86 10.98
N ALA A 417 -15.28 6.63 9.92
CA ALA A 417 -14.84 6.30 8.57
C ALA A 417 -13.30 6.28 8.45
N PHE A 418 -12.61 7.27 9.06
CA PHE A 418 -11.14 7.32 9.08
C PHE A 418 -10.53 6.13 9.82
N VAL A 419 -10.99 5.85 11.05
CA VAL A 419 -10.47 4.72 11.83
C VAL A 419 -10.74 3.39 11.11
N HIS A 420 -11.92 3.22 10.52
CA HIS A 420 -12.28 2.02 9.78
C HIS A 420 -11.43 1.84 8.51
N TYR A 421 -11.22 2.92 7.74
CA TYR A 421 -10.37 2.89 6.55
C TYR A 421 -8.94 2.51 6.89
N LEU A 422 -8.32 3.18 7.87
CA LEU A 422 -6.95 2.88 8.28
C LEU A 422 -6.82 1.44 8.83
N ARG A 423 -7.85 0.93 9.51
CA ARG A 423 -7.93 -0.48 9.92
C ARG A 423 -7.91 -1.43 8.72
N ILE A 424 -8.66 -1.13 7.65
CA ILE A 424 -8.68 -1.93 6.42
C ILE A 424 -7.32 -1.89 5.72
N VAL A 425 -6.67 -0.73 5.66
CA VAL A 425 -5.33 -0.59 5.06
C VAL A 425 -4.29 -1.36 5.88
N ALA A 426 -4.30 -1.25 7.21
CA ALA A 426 -3.41 -2.00 8.09
C ALA A 426 -3.57 -3.51 7.89
N GLN A 427 -4.82 -3.98 7.80
CA GLN A 427 -5.14 -5.38 7.55
C GLN A 427 -4.51 -5.87 6.24
N ARG A 428 -4.75 -5.16 5.14
CA ARG A 428 -4.27 -5.56 3.82
C ARG A 428 -2.76 -5.53 3.72
N THR A 429 -2.14 -4.49 4.30
CA THR A 429 -0.67 -4.40 4.36
C THR A 429 -0.09 -5.56 5.17
N ALA A 430 -0.69 -5.91 6.32
CA ALA A 430 -0.24 -7.05 7.10
C ALA A 430 -0.39 -8.38 6.34
N ASP A 431 -1.43 -8.52 5.52
CA ASP A 431 -1.61 -9.68 4.65
C ASP A 431 -0.52 -9.73 3.55
N GLU A 432 -0.26 -8.61 2.86
CA GLU A 432 0.80 -8.49 1.84
C GLU A 432 2.22 -8.71 2.41
N ALA A 433 2.48 -8.21 3.62
CA ALA A 433 3.78 -8.30 4.28
C ALA A 433 4.20 -9.75 4.63
N ARG A 434 3.24 -10.69 4.60
CA ARG A 434 3.50 -12.13 4.77
C ARG A 434 3.96 -12.79 3.48
N GLU A 435 3.45 -12.33 2.34
CA GLU A 435 3.82 -12.84 1.02
C GLU A 435 5.15 -12.23 0.53
N ALA A 436 5.54 -11.08 1.07
CA ALA A 436 6.77 -10.39 0.73
C ALA A 436 8.01 -11.08 1.34
N PRO A 437 9.04 -11.40 0.52
CA PRO A 437 10.25 -12.06 0.98
C PRO A 437 11.20 -11.11 1.73
N GLY A 438 12.04 -11.68 2.61
CA GLY A 438 13.21 -11.01 3.19
C GLY A 438 12.93 -9.66 3.86
N ASP A 439 13.84 -8.71 3.64
CA ASP A 439 13.83 -7.37 4.25
C ASP A 439 12.59 -6.54 3.84
N GLU A 440 12.09 -6.73 2.62
CA GLU A 440 10.87 -6.06 2.15
C GLU A 440 9.68 -6.45 3.02
N GLY A 441 9.52 -7.75 3.29
CA GLY A 441 8.49 -8.24 4.20
C GLY A 441 8.66 -7.68 5.62
N VAL A 442 9.88 -7.60 6.14
CA VAL A 442 10.16 -7.00 7.47
C VAL A 442 9.71 -5.54 7.49
N ALA A 443 10.10 -4.75 6.50
CA ALA A 443 9.75 -3.33 6.42
C ALA A 443 8.23 -3.11 6.32
N LEU A 444 7.54 -3.87 5.44
CA LEU A 444 6.08 -3.82 5.33
C LEU A 444 5.39 -4.20 6.64
N ARG A 445 5.87 -5.23 7.34
CA ARG A 445 5.34 -5.63 8.65
C ARG A 445 5.49 -4.52 9.67
N THR A 446 6.68 -3.93 9.79
CA THR A 446 6.92 -2.81 10.71
C THR A 446 6.00 -1.63 10.40
N ALA A 447 5.80 -1.30 9.13
CA ALA A 447 4.90 -0.23 8.72
C ALA A 447 3.42 -0.56 9.04
N ALA A 448 2.97 -1.79 8.79
CA ALA A 448 1.63 -2.27 9.13
C ALA A 448 1.37 -2.23 10.65
N GLU A 449 2.35 -2.62 11.46
CA GLU A 449 2.24 -2.62 12.93
C GLU A 449 2.19 -1.21 13.51
N ARG A 450 2.96 -0.27 12.95
CA ARG A 450 2.85 1.15 13.31
C ARG A 450 1.45 1.71 13.01
N LEU A 451 0.88 1.35 11.86
CA LEU A 451 -0.48 1.75 11.51
C LEU A 451 -1.54 1.07 12.40
N GLU A 452 -1.39 -0.22 12.70
CA GLU A 452 -2.26 -0.97 13.61
C GLU A 452 -2.28 -0.34 15.02
N LEU A 453 -1.12 0.07 15.53
CA LEU A 453 -1.00 0.74 16.82
C LEU A 453 -1.76 2.08 16.84
N PHE A 454 -1.59 2.87 15.78
CA PHE A 454 -2.29 4.15 15.63
C PHE A 454 -3.81 3.97 15.55
N VAL A 455 -4.27 3.01 14.74
CA VAL A 455 -5.70 2.64 14.64
C VAL A 455 -6.24 2.23 15.99
N THR A 456 -5.51 1.38 16.73
CA THR A 456 -5.93 0.90 18.04
C THR A 456 -6.07 2.05 19.04
N ALA A 457 -5.11 2.98 19.05
CA ALA A 457 -5.15 4.17 19.90
C ALA A 457 -6.35 5.07 19.57
N LYS A 458 -6.68 5.28 18.28
CA LYS A 458 -7.83 6.09 17.86
C LYS A 458 -9.17 5.37 18.01
N ALA A 459 -9.20 4.04 17.97
CA ALA A 459 -10.43 3.28 18.21
C ALA A 459 -10.96 3.41 19.65
N VAL A 460 -10.14 3.83 20.61
CA VAL A 460 -10.54 4.00 22.03
C VAL A 460 -11.60 5.08 22.21
N VAL A 461 -11.60 6.13 21.38
CA VAL A 461 -12.56 7.25 21.49
C VAL A 461 -13.90 6.96 20.80
N LEU A 462 -14.04 5.82 20.13
CA LEU A 462 -15.28 5.41 19.49
C LEU A 462 -16.29 4.88 20.50
N LEU A 463 -17.58 5.05 20.21
CA LEU A 463 -18.66 4.41 20.97
C LEU A 463 -18.50 2.88 20.91
N PRO A 464 -18.85 2.14 21.98
CA PRO A 464 -18.68 0.69 22.03
C PRO A 464 -19.29 -0.06 20.83
N ARG A 465 -20.49 0.35 20.39
CA ARG A 465 -21.17 -0.25 19.23
C ARG A 465 -20.39 -0.09 17.93
N ASP A 466 -19.78 1.09 17.71
CA ASP A 466 -18.97 1.34 16.51
C ASP A 466 -17.61 0.66 16.61
N ARG A 467 -17.03 0.61 17.81
CA ARG A 467 -15.79 -0.15 18.07
C ARG A 467 -16.00 -1.64 17.83
N GLU A 468 -17.13 -2.20 18.23
CA GLU A 468 -17.52 -3.58 17.93
C GLU A 468 -17.73 -3.81 16.43
N ARG A 469 -18.40 -2.87 15.75
CA ARG A 469 -18.66 -2.92 14.30
C ARG A 469 -17.39 -2.85 13.46
N ILE A 470 -16.50 -1.91 13.76
CA ILE A 470 -15.22 -1.73 13.06
C ILE A 470 -14.26 -2.88 13.43
N GLY A 471 -14.25 -3.25 14.72
CA GLY A 471 -13.42 -4.32 15.25
C GLY A 471 -11.91 -4.00 15.19
N PRO A 472 -11.08 -4.92 15.68
CA PRO A 472 -9.62 -4.78 15.59
C PRO A 472 -9.13 -5.06 14.16
N VAL A 473 -7.85 -4.75 13.91
CA VAL A 473 -7.12 -5.35 12.78
C VAL A 473 -7.11 -6.87 13.01
N ARG A 474 -7.70 -7.64 12.09
CA ARG A 474 -7.89 -9.10 12.20
C ARG A 474 -6.90 -9.82 11.29
N ARG A 475 -5.71 -10.12 11.79
CA ARG A 475 -4.75 -10.95 11.03
C ARG A 475 -5.45 -12.22 10.54
N ARG A 476 -5.32 -12.54 9.25
CA ARG A 476 -5.95 -13.73 8.70
C ARG A 476 -5.10 -14.94 9.07
N PRO A 477 -5.67 -16.00 9.66
CA PRO A 477 -4.90 -17.20 9.89
C PRO A 477 -4.43 -17.78 8.54
N ASP A 478 -3.18 -18.21 8.47
CA ASP A 478 -2.62 -18.92 7.30
C ASP A 478 -2.49 -20.41 7.56
N ALA A 479 -2.38 -20.79 8.82
CA ALA A 479 -2.27 -22.16 9.27
C ALA A 479 -3.21 -22.48 10.44
N LEU A 480 -3.59 -23.74 10.53
CA LEU A 480 -4.06 -24.36 11.76
C LEU A 480 -3.04 -25.42 12.15
N LEU A 481 -2.53 -25.33 13.38
CA LEU A 481 -1.63 -26.30 13.96
C LEU A 481 -2.42 -27.24 14.87
N VAL A 482 -2.36 -28.54 14.57
CA VAL A 482 -2.75 -29.62 15.47
C VAL A 482 -1.47 -30.15 16.09
N GLU A 483 -1.41 -30.17 17.41
CA GLU A 483 -0.25 -30.70 18.14
C GLU A 483 -0.68 -31.87 19.01
N PHE A 484 0.08 -32.96 18.95
CA PHE A 484 -0.01 -34.08 19.88
C PHE A 484 1.22 -34.08 20.78
N GLU A 485 1.00 -33.88 22.08
CA GLU A 485 2.06 -33.90 23.08
C GLU A 485 2.07 -35.27 23.77
N PRO A 486 3.16 -36.04 23.68
CA PRO A 486 3.29 -37.28 24.44
C PRO A 486 3.49 -36.99 25.93
N LEU A 487 2.84 -37.78 26.78
CA LEU A 487 3.08 -37.79 28.23
C LEU A 487 4.35 -38.59 28.55
N PHE A 488 5.00 -38.26 29.66
CA PHE A 488 6.24 -38.90 30.10
C PHE A 488 6.04 -40.31 30.71
N TYR A 489 4.80 -40.79 30.77
CA TYR A 489 4.44 -42.13 31.23
C TYR A 489 3.44 -42.76 30.26
N ASP A 490 3.48 -44.08 30.23
CA ASP A 490 2.57 -44.91 29.48
C ASP A 490 1.35 -45.30 30.31
N ASP A 491 0.32 -45.83 29.65
CA ASP A 491 -0.78 -46.50 30.34
C ASP A 491 -0.33 -47.81 30.99
N ALA A 492 -1.23 -48.44 31.75
CA ALA A 492 -0.97 -49.72 32.42
C ALA A 492 -0.59 -50.87 31.44
N GLY A 493 -0.80 -50.70 30.14
CA GLY A 493 -0.43 -51.63 29.07
C GLY A 493 0.83 -51.23 28.29
N GLY A 494 1.56 -50.19 28.71
CA GLY A 494 2.77 -49.71 28.04
C GLY A 494 2.50 -48.93 26.75
N ARG A 495 1.28 -48.37 26.57
CA ARG A 495 0.95 -47.50 25.43
C ARG A 495 1.19 -46.05 25.78
N GLN A 496 1.90 -45.35 24.91
CA GLN A 496 2.14 -43.91 25.00
C GLN A 496 0.81 -43.14 25.01
N LEU A 497 0.71 -42.18 25.91
CA LEU A 497 -0.47 -41.35 26.12
C LEU A 497 -0.20 -39.93 25.64
N PHE A 498 -1.26 -39.25 25.20
CA PHE A 498 -1.17 -37.95 24.55
C PHE A 498 -2.17 -36.94 25.11
N ASN A 499 -1.72 -35.69 25.18
CA ASN A 499 -2.59 -34.51 25.14
C ASN A 499 -2.61 -33.93 23.73
N TRP A 500 -3.61 -33.11 23.41
CA TRP A 500 -3.66 -32.44 22.11
C TRP A 500 -4.12 -31.00 22.21
N SER A 501 -3.68 -30.18 21.24
CA SER A 501 -4.13 -28.79 21.10
C SER A 501 -4.36 -28.42 19.64
N VAL A 502 -5.20 -27.41 19.42
CA VAL A 502 -5.40 -26.77 18.11
C VAL A 502 -5.14 -25.28 18.24
N SER A 503 -4.28 -24.75 17.38
CA SER A 503 -3.89 -23.33 17.36
C SER A 503 -4.04 -22.72 15.98
N GLU A 504 -4.52 -21.48 15.90
CA GLU A 504 -4.53 -20.66 14.69
C GLU A 504 -3.18 -19.95 14.55
N GLY A 505 -2.54 -20.10 13.39
CA GLY A 505 -1.25 -19.49 13.06
C GLY A 505 -1.41 -18.23 12.23
N TYR A 506 -0.60 -17.22 12.54
CA TYR A 506 -0.55 -15.95 11.83
C TYR A 506 0.86 -15.65 11.27
N GLY A 507 1.65 -16.72 11.09
CA GLY A 507 3.06 -16.68 10.73
C GLY A 507 4.00 -16.21 11.87
N GLN A 508 5.31 -16.39 11.65
CA GLN A 508 6.38 -15.86 12.50
C GLN A 508 6.29 -16.29 13.98
N GLY A 509 5.87 -17.54 14.23
CA GLY A 509 5.72 -18.10 15.58
C GLY A 509 4.52 -17.54 16.35
N ARG A 510 3.67 -16.72 15.72
CA ARG A 510 2.47 -16.17 16.35
C ARG A 510 1.32 -17.15 16.23
N TRP A 511 1.06 -17.85 17.33
CA TRP A 511 -0.01 -18.82 17.44
C TRP A 511 -1.03 -18.42 18.50
N GLN A 512 -2.31 -18.54 18.19
CA GLN A 512 -3.40 -18.42 19.15
C GLN A 512 -4.00 -19.79 19.39
N ARG A 513 -3.89 -20.30 20.61
CA ARG A 513 -4.50 -21.58 20.98
C ARG A 513 -6.03 -21.42 21.09
N VAL A 514 -6.76 -22.20 20.30
CA VAL A 514 -8.22 -22.11 20.18
C VAL A 514 -8.96 -23.32 20.74
N GLU A 515 -8.23 -24.41 20.97
CA GLU A 515 -8.74 -25.62 21.59
C GLU A 515 -7.61 -26.38 22.28
N ILE A 516 -7.93 -26.99 23.42
CA ILE A 516 -6.99 -27.78 24.21
C ILE A 516 -7.73 -28.92 24.88
N GLN A 517 -7.10 -30.09 24.89
CA GLN A 517 -7.50 -31.22 25.71
C GLN A 517 -6.29 -31.67 26.52
N GLU A 518 -6.31 -31.29 27.79
CA GLU A 518 -5.29 -31.64 28.77
C GLU A 518 -5.92 -32.57 29.81
N SER A 519 -5.38 -33.79 29.94
CA SER A 519 -5.82 -34.77 30.93
C SER A 519 -4.59 -35.35 31.61
N ARG A 520 -4.65 -35.51 32.94
CA ARG A 520 -3.61 -36.25 33.68
C ARG A 520 -3.55 -37.70 33.24
N ASP A 521 -4.65 -38.30 32.84
CA ASP A 521 -4.64 -39.70 32.39
C ASP A 521 -4.29 -39.83 30.90
N GLY A 522 -4.13 -38.70 30.19
CA GLY A 522 -3.93 -38.64 28.74
C GLY A 522 -4.96 -39.45 27.95
N MET A 523 -4.61 -39.79 26.72
CA MET A 523 -5.32 -40.80 25.93
C MET A 523 -4.42 -41.43 24.86
N PRO A 524 -4.73 -42.64 24.37
CA PRO A 524 -4.04 -43.22 23.22
C PRO A 524 -4.15 -42.33 21.98
N PHE A 525 -3.17 -42.42 21.10
CA PHE A 525 -3.05 -41.58 19.90
C PHE A 525 -4.29 -41.62 18.99
N GLU A 526 -4.86 -42.81 18.79
CA GLU A 526 -6.04 -43.01 17.94
C GLU A 526 -7.26 -42.29 18.53
N GLN A 527 -7.41 -42.33 19.86
CA GLN A 527 -8.48 -41.62 20.56
C GLN A 527 -8.27 -40.11 20.52
N ALA A 528 -7.02 -39.64 20.64
CA ALA A 528 -6.67 -38.23 20.47
C ALA A 528 -7.02 -37.75 19.05
N CYS A 529 -6.64 -38.52 18.02
CA CYS A 529 -6.97 -38.25 16.63
C CYS A 529 -8.48 -38.16 16.41
N ASP A 530 -9.26 -39.11 16.92
CA ASP A 530 -10.72 -39.12 16.79
C ASP A 530 -11.34 -37.86 17.42
N GLN A 531 -10.87 -37.45 18.60
CA GLN A 531 -11.33 -36.21 19.23
C GLN A 531 -10.96 -34.97 18.41
N VAL A 532 -9.72 -34.87 17.94
CA VAL A 532 -9.26 -33.77 17.07
C VAL A 532 -10.14 -33.68 15.83
N LEU A 533 -10.38 -34.79 15.13
CA LEU A 533 -11.15 -34.79 13.88
C LEU A 533 -12.61 -34.34 14.06
N GLN A 534 -13.22 -34.65 15.21
CA GLN A 534 -14.57 -34.16 15.55
C GLN A 534 -14.62 -32.64 15.72
N ARG A 535 -13.52 -32.02 16.15
CA ARG A 535 -13.42 -30.58 16.44
C ARG A 535 -12.82 -29.78 15.28
N LEU A 536 -11.98 -30.40 14.47
CA LEU A 536 -11.16 -29.76 13.43
C LEU A 536 -12.01 -29.21 12.27
N GLY A 537 -13.03 -29.92 11.80
CA GLY A 537 -13.85 -29.50 10.65
C GLY A 537 -14.46 -28.10 10.82
N PRO A 538 -15.23 -27.83 11.89
CA PRO A 538 -15.76 -26.48 12.17
C PRO A 538 -14.71 -25.40 12.40
N ARG A 539 -13.47 -25.76 12.80
CA ARG A 539 -12.36 -24.82 12.98
C ARG A 539 -11.76 -24.42 11.63
N LEU A 540 -11.49 -25.40 10.78
CA LEU A 540 -11.02 -25.18 9.42
C LEU A 540 -11.99 -24.29 8.63
N LEU A 541 -13.29 -24.52 8.73
CA LEU A 541 -14.29 -23.67 8.06
C LEU A 541 -14.24 -22.21 8.55
N ARG A 542 -14.11 -21.99 9.86
CA ARG A 542 -14.00 -20.63 10.43
C ARG A 542 -12.70 -19.94 10.05
N ALA A 543 -11.59 -20.67 10.04
CA ALA A 543 -10.30 -20.15 9.62
C ALA A 543 -10.30 -19.82 8.12
N ASP A 544 -10.90 -20.67 7.28
CA ASP A 544 -11.06 -20.41 5.84
C ASP A 544 -11.93 -19.15 5.60
N ASP A 545 -13.04 -19.00 6.33
CA ASP A 545 -13.89 -17.80 6.26
C ASP A 545 -13.13 -16.54 6.71
N ALA A 546 -12.37 -16.63 7.82
CA ALA A 546 -11.52 -15.54 8.30
C ALA A 546 -10.39 -15.18 7.31
N ALA A 547 -9.92 -16.16 6.53
CA ALA A 547 -8.95 -15.97 5.46
C ALA A 547 -9.56 -15.41 4.17
N GLY A 548 -10.86 -15.08 4.15
CA GLY A 548 -11.54 -14.57 2.96
C GLY A 548 -11.92 -15.68 1.96
N GLY A 549 -12.12 -16.90 2.45
CA GLY A 549 -12.47 -18.08 1.66
C GLY A 549 -11.27 -18.91 1.18
N ALA A 550 -10.04 -18.42 1.37
CA ALA A 550 -8.84 -19.19 1.11
C ALA A 550 -8.72 -20.38 2.07
N ARG A 551 -8.24 -21.53 1.59
CA ARG A 551 -8.07 -22.72 2.43
C ARG A 551 -6.81 -22.60 3.26
N VAL A 552 -6.95 -22.48 4.58
CA VAL A 552 -5.79 -22.42 5.48
C VAL A 552 -5.04 -23.74 5.49
N ARG A 553 -3.70 -23.68 5.56
CA ARG A 553 -2.83 -24.85 5.67
C ARG A 553 -3.12 -25.59 6.98
N LEU A 554 -3.06 -26.91 6.96
CA LEU A 554 -3.05 -27.72 8.19
C LEU A 554 -1.62 -28.17 8.47
N GLU A 555 -1.12 -27.84 9.65
CA GLU A 555 0.15 -28.30 10.19
C GLU A 555 -0.13 -29.30 11.30
N VAL A 556 0.51 -30.46 11.25
CA VAL A 556 0.33 -31.50 12.28
C VAL A 556 1.68 -31.79 12.92
N ALA A 557 1.86 -31.33 14.16
CA ALA A 557 3.03 -31.61 14.97
C ALA A 557 2.84 -32.95 15.69
N VAL A 558 3.75 -33.89 15.39
CA VAL A 558 3.75 -35.25 15.95
C VAL A 558 5.13 -35.57 16.53
N PRO A 559 5.21 -36.42 17.56
CA PRO A 559 6.50 -36.89 18.06
C PRO A 559 7.12 -37.95 17.14
N GLU A 560 8.37 -38.30 17.45
CA GLU A 560 9.23 -39.23 16.71
C GLU A 560 8.52 -40.54 16.34
N GLU A 561 7.80 -41.15 17.27
CA GLU A 561 7.14 -42.44 17.06
C GLU A 561 5.92 -42.35 16.14
N ARG A 562 5.60 -41.15 15.63
CA ARG A 562 4.40 -40.86 14.82
C ARG A 562 4.69 -40.09 13.54
N TRP A 563 5.95 -39.98 13.08
CA TRP A 563 6.26 -39.32 11.80
C TRP A 563 5.61 -39.97 10.57
N HIS A 564 5.15 -41.22 10.67
CA HIS A 564 4.40 -41.91 9.62
C HIS A 564 2.92 -41.49 9.50
N THR A 565 2.43 -40.58 10.35
CA THR A 565 1.02 -40.18 10.42
C THR A 565 0.51 -39.62 9.08
N PRO A 566 -0.47 -40.27 8.41
CA PRO A 566 -1.00 -39.82 7.12
C PRO A 566 -2.07 -38.75 7.31
N ALA A 567 -1.70 -37.59 7.86
CA ALA A 567 -2.62 -36.52 8.21
C ALA A 567 -3.40 -35.94 7.02
N ASP A 568 -2.86 -36.07 5.80
CA ASP A 568 -3.51 -35.66 4.57
C ASP A 568 -4.75 -36.53 4.24
N ARG A 569 -4.77 -37.78 4.70
CA ARG A 569 -5.89 -38.71 4.49
C ARG A 569 -7.02 -38.52 5.50
N TRP A 570 -6.80 -37.74 6.56
CA TRP A 570 -7.81 -37.43 7.56
C TRP A 570 -9.07 -36.85 6.92
N ARG A 571 -10.23 -37.27 7.43
CA ARG A 571 -11.51 -36.92 6.83
C ARG A 571 -12.33 -36.06 7.77
N VAL A 572 -12.68 -34.86 7.32
CA VAL A 572 -13.51 -33.92 8.09
C VAL A 572 -14.81 -33.59 7.34
N PRO A 573 -15.86 -33.13 8.05
CA PRO A 573 -17.09 -32.67 7.41
C PRO A 573 -16.85 -31.51 6.44
N ALA A 574 -17.38 -31.59 5.22
CA ALA A 574 -17.25 -30.52 4.22
C ALA A 574 -18.08 -29.26 4.52
N SER A 575 -18.96 -29.31 5.52
CA SER A 575 -19.78 -28.17 5.98
C SER A 575 -20.27 -28.41 7.41
N THR A 576 -20.91 -27.40 8.01
CA THR A 576 -21.55 -27.50 9.34
C THR A 576 -22.86 -28.30 9.34
N ARG A 577 -23.36 -28.75 8.19
CA ARG A 577 -24.59 -29.55 8.11
C ARG A 577 -24.36 -30.93 8.71
N ARG A 578 -25.33 -31.44 9.49
CA ARG A 578 -25.26 -32.78 10.12
C ARG A 578 -25.06 -33.92 9.11
N ALA A 579 -25.58 -33.79 7.88
CA ALA A 579 -25.44 -34.78 6.81
C ALA A 579 -24.25 -34.51 5.86
N ALA A 580 -23.31 -33.63 6.25
CA ALA A 580 -22.16 -33.30 5.41
C ALA A 580 -21.30 -34.54 5.16
N ARG A 581 -20.96 -34.78 3.89
CA ARG A 581 -20.04 -35.86 3.54
C ARG A 581 -18.64 -35.53 4.08
N LEU A 582 -17.98 -36.55 4.64
CA LEU A 582 -16.57 -36.45 5.01
C LEU A 582 -15.69 -36.42 3.75
N ARG A 583 -14.65 -35.58 3.76
CA ARG A 583 -13.70 -35.42 2.66
C ARG A 583 -12.26 -35.50 3.19
N PRO A 584 -11.35 -36.18 2.46
CA PRO A 584 -9.93 -36.15 2.80
C PRO A 584 -9.39 -34.72 2.70
N LEU A 585 -8.46 -34.36 3.58
CA LEU A 585 -7.92 -33.00 3.67
C LEU A 585 -6.91 -32.70 2.56
N GLY A 586 -5.99 -33.62 2.28
CA GLY A 586 -4.86 -33.48 1.37
C GLY A 586 -5.18 -32.99 -0.04
N PRO A 587 -6.25 -33.47 -0.70
CA PRO A 587 -6.70 -32.94 -1.98
C PRO A 587 -7.27 -31.51 -1.93
N THR A 588 -7.74 -31.07 -0.76
CA THR A 588 -8.53 -29.83 -0.60
C THR A 588 -7.74 -28.67 0.02
N ARG A 589 -6.66 -28.95 0.75
CA ARG A 589 -5.80 -27.95 1.40
C ARG A 589 -4.38 -28.49 1.56
N ALA A 590 -3.40 -27.61 1.67
CA ALA A 590 -2.04 -28.00 2.02
C ALA A 590 -2.05 -28.64 3.42
N VAL A 591 -1.46 -29.83 3.54
CA VAL A 591 -1.29 -30.55 4.79
C VAL A 591 0.17 -30.94 4.92
N VAL A 592 0.80 -30.50 6.01
CA VAL A 592 2.21 -30.73 6.31
C VAL A 592 2.37 -31.33 7.69
N LEU A 593 3.43 -32.12 7.86
CA LEU A 593 3.90 -32.61 9.12
C LEU A 593 4.95 -31.66 9.69
N ARG A 594 4.94 -31.47 11.00
CA ARG A 594 5.97 -30.79 11.78
C ARG A 594 6.57 -31.78 12.77
N ASP A 595 7.85 -31.65 13.08
CA ASP A 595 8.42 -32.40 14.19
C ASP A 595 8.09 -31.70 15.52
N GLN A 596 7.45 -32.42 16.44
CA GLN A 596 7.07 -31.85 17.74
C GLN A 596 8.29 -31.56 18.63
N GLY A 597 9.42 -32.25 18.39
CA GLY A 597 10.69 -32.02 19.08
C GLY A 597 11.28 -30.63 18.79
N ARG A 598 11.10 -30.10 17.58
CA ARG A 598 11.59 -28.78 17.11
C ARG A 598 10.75 -27.60 17.59
N ARG A 599 10.57 -27.49 18.91
CA ARG A 599 9.77 -26.43 19.59
C ARG A 599 10.55 -25.44 20.47
N GLN A 600 11.86 -25.67 20.66
CA GLN A 600 12.72 -24.92 21.61
C GLN A 600 13.49 -23.77 20.92
N GLU A 601 14.76 -23.60 21.26
CA GLU A 601 15.73 -22.74 20.61
C GLU A 601 15.99 -23.29 19.19
N VAL A 602 15.93 -22.40 18.20
CA VAL A 602 16.15 -22.79 16.80
C VAL A 602 17.59 -23.26 16.65
N ASP A 603 17.78 -24.53 16.35
CA ASP A 603 19.09 -25.11 16.05
C ASP A 603 19.75 -24.31 14.91
N PRO A 604 20.98 -23.77 15.11
CA PRO A 604 21.70 -23.05 14.06
C PRO A 604 21.90 -23.85 12.76
N VAL A 605 22.00 -25.19 12.84
CA VAL A 605 22.10 -26.06 11.67
C VAL A 605 20.78 -26.09 10.90
N TRP A 606 19.66 -26.23 11.62
CA TRP A 606 18.31 -26.17 11.04
C TRP A 606 18.04 -24.82 10.36
N LEU A 607 18.35 -23.71 11.03
CA LEU A 607 18.20 -22.37 10.47
C LEU A 607 19.07 -22.17 9.22
N ARG A 608 20.33 -22.61 9.26
CA ARG A 608 21.25 -22.52 8.11
C ARG A 608 20.69 -23.30 6.92
N ARG A 609 20.26 -24.55 7.11
CA ARG A 609 19.70 -25.39 6.06
C ARG A 609 18.43 -24.78 5.47
N TRP A 610 17.58 -24.18 6.29
CA TRP A 610 16.41 -23.44 5.82
C TRP A 610 16.78 -22.24 4.94
N GLN A 611 17.71 -21.40 5.39
CA GLN A 611 18.19 -20.26 4.62
C GLN A 611 18.87 -20.69 3.31
N GLY A 612 19.67 -21.75 3.35
CA GLY A 612 20.30 -22.37 2.19
C GLY A 612 19.26 -22.85 1.16
N LEU A 613 18.24 -23.57 1.62
CA LEU A 613 17.16 -24.07 0.77
C LEU A 613 16.32 -22.93 0.17
N ALA A 614 16.02 -21.89 0.96
CA ALA A 614 15.33 -20.69 0.50
C ALA A 614 16.12 -19.89 -0.54
N ALA A 615 17.47 -19.88 -0.44
CA ALA A 615 18.36 -19.16 -1.34
C ALA A 615 18.79 -19.96 -2.59
N ALA A 616 18.66 -21.30 -2.58
CA ALA A 616 19.21 -22.18 -3.61
C ALA A 616 18.64 -21.94 -5.02
N GLY A 617 17.47 -21.29 -5.15
CA GLY A 617 16.80 -21.00 -6.43
C GLY A 617 16.27 -22.23 -7.18
N ARG A 618 16.73 -23.43 -6.81
CA ARG A 618 16.26 -24.73 -7.28
C ARG A 618 16.47 -25.77 -6.18
N MET A 619 15.48 -26.65 -6.01
CA MET A 619 15.55 -27.77 -5.07
C MET A 619 15.87 -29.07 -5.80
N THR A 620 16.57 -29.97 -5.11
CA THR A 620 17.00 -31.26 -5.65
C THR A 620 16.61 -32.39 -4.70
N ALA A 621 16.05 -33.47 -5.25
CA ALA A 621 15.71 -34.63 -4.44
C ALA A 621 16.98 -35.40 -4.04
N LEU A 622 17.20 -35.53 -2.73
CA LEU A 622 18.24 -36.40 -2.17
C LEU A 622 17.63 -37.76 -1.85
N ARG A 623 18.04 -38.80 -2.56
CA ARG A 623 17.57 -40.17 -2.32
C ARG A 623 18.14 -40.70 -1.00
N VAL A 624 17.26 -41.06 -0.06
CA VAL A 624 17.64 -41.62 1.25
C VAL A 624 17.03 -43.02 1.42
N PRO A 625 17.86 -44.09 1.53
CA PRO A 625 19.33 -44.09 1.39
C PRO A 625 19.80 -44.00 -0.07
N ALA A 626 21.04 -43.55 -0.31
CA ALA A 626 21.60 -43.30 -1.66
C ALA A 626 21.67 -44.50 -2.63
N GLY A 627 21.33 -45.72 -2.18
CA GLY A 627 21.30 -46.90 -3.03
C GLY A 627 20.72 -48.14 -2.34
N PRO A 628 20.51 -49.24 -3.09
CA PRO A 628 19.82 -50.44 -2.61
C PRO A 628 20.56 -51.23 -1.51
N ARG A 629 21.83 -50.89 -1.18
CA ARG A 629 22.67 -51.58 -0.19
C ARG A 629 23.41 -50.66 0.79
N ALA A 630 23.00 -49.40 0.93
CA ALA A 630 23.72 -48.48 1.81
C ALA A 630 23.57 -48.91 3.29
N SER A 631 24.68 -48.94 4.04
CA SER A 631 24.66 -49.18 5.48
C SER A 631 24.28 -47.89 6.24
N VAL A 632 23.68 -48.06 7.43
CA VAL A 632 23.33 -46.95 8.35
C VAL A 632 24.53 -46.04 8.63
N SER A 633 25.75 -46.59 8.65
CA SER A 633 27.00 -45.86 8.93
C SER A 633 27.38 -44.81 7.88
N GLY A 634 26.80 -44.84 6.67
CA GLY A 634 27.06 -43.85 5.61
C GLY A 634 25.98 -42.76 5.50
N LEU A 635 24.88 -42.89 6.25
CA LEU A 635 23.71 -42.03 6.09
C LEU A 635 23.91 -40.64 6.69
N SER A 636 24.44 -40.54 7.90
CA SER A 636 24.72 -39.25 8.55
C SER A 636 25.62 -38.38 7.67
N ARG A 637 26.73 -38.96 7.19
CA ARG A 637 27.66 -38.29 6.27
C ARG A 637 26.99 -37.82 4.98
N LEU A 638 26.15 -38.64 4.36
CA LEU A 638 25.40 -38.26 3.14
C LEU A 638 24.54 -37.01 3.39
N LEU A 639 23.85 -36.96 4.53
CA LEU A 639 22.97 -35.86 4.92
C LEU A 639 23.77 -34.61 5.33
N GLU A 640 24.88 -34.77 6.04
CA GLU A 640 25.78 -33.67 6.41
C GLU A 640 26.44 -33.03 5.18
N GLU A 641 26.88 -33.83 4.21
CA GLU A 641 27.55 -33.39 2.99
C GLU A 641 26.58 -32.95 1.87
N ALA A 642 25.27 -33.02 2.11
CA ALA A 642 24.26 -32.64 1.12
C ALA A 642 24.33 -31.14 0.75
N ASP A 643 24.05 -30.82 -0.51
CA ASP A 643 23.97 -29.44 -1.00
C ASP A 643 22.87 -28.64 -0.27
N GLU A 644 22.99 -27.31 -0.22
CA GLU A 644 22.01 -26.42 0.43
C GLU A 644 20.60 -26.52 -0.18
N GLY A 645 20.48 -26.92 -1.46
CA GLY A 645 19.22 -27.15 -2.14
C GLY A 645 18.66 -28.58 -2.03
N ALA A 646 19.27 -29.45 -1.21
CA ALA A 646 18.90 -30.85 -1.13
C ALA A 646 17.69 -31.09 -0.22
N VAL A 647 16.71 -31.85 -0.72
CA VAL A 647 15.50 -32.26 0.00
C VAL A 647 15.47 -33.79 0.08
N PRO A 648 15.64 -34.37 1.29
CA PRO A 648 15.58 -35.81 1.50
C PRO A 648 14.24 -36.42 1.07
N ALA A 649 14.33 -37.52 0.33
CA ALA A 649 13.21 -38.33 -0.13
C ALA A 649 13.42 -39.78 0.31
N LEU A 650 12.49 -40.33 1.11
CA LEU A 650 12.57 -41.67 1.68
C LEU A 650 11.47 -42.58 1.10
N CYS A 651 11.87 -43.71 0.52
CA CYS A 651 10.93 -44.71 -0.01
C CYS A 651 10.57 -45.82 0.99
N ARG A 652 11.32 -45.91 2.10
CA ARG A 652 11.08 -46.87 3.18
C ARG A 652 9.98 -46.40 4.12
N SER A 653 9.29 -47.34 4.75
CA SER A 653 8.38 -47.06 5.85
C SER A 653 9.14 -46.37 6.98
N VAL A 654 8.57 -45.29 7.52
CA VAL A 654 9.15 -44.52 8.63
C VAL A 654 8.47 -44.84 9.96
N ALA A 655 7.64 -45.88 10.00
CA ALA A 655 6.96 -46.31 11.23
C ALA A 655 7.91 -47.08 12.18
N ASP A 656 8.92 -47.76 11.62
CA ASP A 656 9.87 -48.59 12.35
C ASP A 656 11.18 -48.80 11.57
N GLY A 657 12.14 -49.47 12.22
CA GLY A 657 13.36 -49.98 11.59
C GLY A 657 14.25 -48.91 10.96
N THR A 658 14.88 -49.28 9.84
CA THR A 658 15.88 -48.44 9.15
C THR A 658 15.27 -47.13 8.63
N GLY A 659 13.98 -47.12 8.28
CA GLY A 659 13.33 -45.91 7.78
C GLY A 659 13.08 -44.88 8.89
N LEU A 660 12.70 -45.34 10.10
CA LEU A 660 12.60 -44.48 11.28
C LEU A 660 13.96 -43.86 11.63
N GLU A 661 15.03 -44.68 11.69
CA GLU A 661 16.40 -44.20 11.90
C GLU A 661 16.81 -43.15 10.85
N ALA A 662 16.42 -43.36 9.59
CA ALA A 662 16.75 -42.44 8.51
C ALA A 662 16.03 -41.08 8.60
N VAL A 663 14.78 -41.04 9.07
CA VAL A 663 14.09 -39.79 9.37
C VAL A 663 14.73 -39.09 10.56
N GLY A 664 15.10 -39.82 11.62
CA GLY A 664 15.83 -39.30 12.76
C GLY A 664 17.11 -38.57 12.33
N TRP A 665 17.98 -39.23 11.55
CA TRP A 665 19.18 -38.59 11.00
C TRP A 665 18.89 -37.40 10.09
N THR A 666 17.81 -37.45 9.32
CA THR A 666 17.37 -36.32 8.48
C THR A 666 17.05 -35.10 9.34
N LEU A 667 16.38 -35.31 10.47
CA LEU A 667 16.04 -34.25 11.41
C LEU A 667 17.26 -33.77 12.23
N ASP A 668 18.10 -34.67 12.70
CA ASP A 668 19.31 -34.35 13.47
C ASP A 668 20.34 -33.55 12.65
N THR A 669 20.36 -33.75 11.33
CA THR A 669 21.21 -32.98 10.41
C THR A 669 20.59 -31.66 9.96
N GLY A 670 19.46 -31.27 10.56
CA GLY A 670 18.82 -29.97 10.39
C GLY A 670 18.01 -29.82 9.10
N HIS A 671 17.69 -30.89 8.37
CA HIS A 671 16.87 -30.75 7.16
C HIS A 671 15.46 -30.25 7.53
N PRO A 672 14.99 -29.13 6.95
CA PRO A 672 13.69 -28.56 7.28
C PRO A 672 12.55 -29.16 6.46
N VAL A 673 12.86 -29.69 5.28
CA VAL A 673 11.87 -30.26 4.35
C VAL A 673 12.31 -31.65 3.96
N ALA A 674 11.39 -32.61 4.02
CA ALA A 674 11.62 -33.98 3.56
C ALA A 674 10.30 -34.62 3.10
N LEU A 675 10.42 -35.63 2.25
CA LEU A 675 9.29 -36.33 1.62
C LEU A 675 9.41 -37.83 1.86
N TRP A 676 8.33 -38.49 2.25
CA TRP A 676 8.32 -39.95 2.38
C TRP A 676 6.95 -40.54 2.09
N LEU A 677 6.88 -41.86 1.97
CA LEU A 677 5.62 -42.58 1.86
C LEU A 677 5.13 -43.01 3.25
N ALA A 678 3.88 -42.69 3.59
CA ALA A 678 3.22 -43.19 4.79
C ALA A 678 3.21 -44.72 4.84
N GLU A 679 3.03 -45.36 3.68
CA GLU A 679 3.11 -46.81 3.48
C GLU A 679 4.29 -47.16 2.56
N GLY A 680 5.50 -46.79 3.00
CA GLY A 680 6.72 -47.17 2.32
C GLY A 680 7.03 -48.67 2.40
N HIS A 681 8.04 -49.13 1.66
CA HIS A 681 8.46 -50.51 1.78
C HIS A 681 9.19 -50.74 3.12
N GLY A 682 9.00 -51.90 3.76
CA GLY A 682 9.76 -52.29 4.95
C GLY A 682 11.23 -52.61 4.61
N GLU A 683 11.83 -53.54 5.34
CA GLU A 683 13.27 -53.91 5.21
C GLU A 683 13.68 -54.60 3.91
N ARG A 684 12.79 -54.64 2.90
CA ARG A 684 13.10 -55.14 1.57
C ARG A 684 14.03 -54.18 0.83
N ASP A 685 14.85 -54.73 -0.06
CA ASP A 685 15.67 -53.94 -0.99
C ASP A 685 14.79 -53.09 -1.90
N CYS A 686 15.29 -51.91 -2.27
CA CYS A 686 14.60 -51.03 -3.20
C CYS A 686 14.40 -51.69 -4.56
N ASP A 687 13.23 -51.44 -5.16
CA ASP A 687 12.82 -51.98 -6.46
C ASP A 687 12.48 -50.86 -7.47
N ARG A 688 11.89 -51.25 -8.60
CA ARG A 688 11.46 -50.30 -9.65
C ARG A 688 10.40 -49.30 -9.19
N VAL A 689 9.60 -49.65 -8.17
CA VAL A 689 8.59 -48.75 -7.61
C VAL A 689 9.29 -47.63 -6.84
N CYS A 690 10.34 -47.97 -6.09
CA CYS A 690 11.19 -46.99 -5.42
C CYS A 690 11.87 -46.05 -6.41
N ASP A 691 12.42 -46.59 -7.51
CA ASP A 691 13.03 -45.75 -8.55
C ASP A 691 12.02 -44.82 -9.24
N ALA A 692 10.78 -45.27 -9.42
CA ALA A 692 9.71 -44.42 -9.93
C ALA A 692 9.39 -43.30 -8.95
N PHE A 693 9.19 -43.61 -7.67
CA PHE A 693 8.97 -42.63 -6.61
C PHE A 693 10.05 -41.53 -6.59
N HIS A 694 11.33 -41.89 -6.59
CA HIS A 694 12.40 -40.88 -6.56
C HIS A 694 12.46 -40.03 -7.83
N ARG A 695 12.13 -40.58 -9.01
CA ARG A 695 12.03 -39.77 -10.25
C ARG A 695 10.89 -38.76 -10.15
N GLU A 696 9.74 -39.18 -9.67
CA GLU A 696 8.57 -38.32 -9.52
C GLU A 696 8.81 -37.21 -8.48
N VAL A 697 9.45 -37.53 -7.34
CA VAL A 697 9.86 -36.54 -6.34
C VAL A 697 10.89 -35.55 -6.90
N ALA A 698 11.87 -36.03 -7.69
CA ALA A 698 12.82 -35.16 -8.37
C ALA A 698 12.13 -34.21 -9.37
N GLN A 699 11.09 -34.69 -10.07
CA GLN A 699 10.29 -33.84 -10.96
C GLN A 699 9.48 -32.80 -10.18
N LEU A 700 8.85 -33.19 -9.06
CA LEU A 700 8.12 -32.30 -8.17
C LEU A 700 9.03 -31.17 -7.67
N LEU A 701 10.21 -31.49 -7.14
CA LEU A 701 11.14 -30.52 -6.57
C LEU A 701 11.86 -29.66 -7.62
N GLY A 702 11.88 -30.09 -8.89
CA GLY A 702 12.38 -29.29 -10.00
C GLY A 702 11.42 -28.18 -10.46
N ALA A 703 10.16 -28.19 -10.03
CA ALA A 703 9.13 -27.22 -10.42
C ALA A 703 9.08 -25.93 -9.58
N PRO A 704 9.13 -25.96 -8.22
CA PRO A 704 8.97 -24.77 -7.40
C PRO A 704 10.13 -23.80 -7.56
N LYS A 705 9.81 -22.49 -7.52
CA LYS A 705 10.82 -21.42 -7.49
C LYS A 705 11.20 -21.03 -6.07
N SER A 706 10.36 -21.38 -5.09
CA SER A 706 10.55 -21.06 -3.69
C SER A 706 10.09 -22.22 -2.79
N VAL A 707 10.70 -22.37 -1.61
CA VAL A 707 10.36 -23.43 -0.65
C VAL A 707 8.90 -23.32 -0.20
N ALA A 708 8.37 -22.10 -0.13
CA ALA A 708 6.99 -21.79 0.22
C ALA A 708 5.95 -22.40 -0.74
N GLU A 709 6.32 -22.74 -1.97
CA GLU A 709 5.42 -23.35 -2.97
C GLU A 709 5.22 -24.87 -2.77
N ILE A 710 6.14 -25.56 -2.08
CA ILE A 710 6.12 -27.03 -1.96
C ILE A 710 4.80 -27.57 -1.37
N PRO A 711 4.26 -27.02 -0.25
CA PRO A 711 3.02 -27.54 0.32
C PRO A 711 1.83 -27.49 -0.64
N GLU A 712 1.76 -26.45 -1.46
CA GLU A 712 0.68 -26.25 -2.43
C GLU A 712 0.83 -27.17 -3.65
N LEU A 713 2.07 -27.38 -4.13
CA LEU A 713 2.33 -28.36 -5.18
C LEU A 713 1.98 -29.79 -4.74
N VAL A 714 2.30 -30.16 -3.49
CA VAL A 714 1.92 -31.46 -2.92
C VAL A 714 0.40 -31.58 -2.80
N ARG A 715 -0.32 -30.51 -2.41
CA ARG A 715 -1.80 -30.49 -2.42
C ARG A 715 -2.35 -30.74 -3.82
N GLU A 716 -1.83 -30.06 -4.84
CA GLU A 716 -2.26 -30.24 -6.23
C GLU A 716 -2.02 -31.66 -6.74
N LEU A 717 -0.88 -32.26 -6.40
CA LEU A 717 -0.60 -33.67 -6.71
C LEU A 717 -1.61 -34.61 -6.03
N ARG A 718 -1.91 -34.39 -4.75
CA ARG A 718 -2.94 -35.16 -4.02
C ARG A 718 -4.32 -34.98 -4.63
N ALA A 719 -4.65 -33.80 -5.15
CA ALA A 719 -5.90 -33.54 -5.87
C ALA A 719 -5.98 -34.36 -7.17
N LYS A 720 -4.92 -34.35 -8.00
CA LYS A 720 -4.81 -35.20 -9.20
C LYS A 720 -4.92 -36.69 -8.84
N ALA A 721 -4.32 -37.08 -7.72
CA ALA A 721 -4.41 -38.44 -7.17
C ALA A 721 -5.82 -38.84 -6.77
N ALA A 722 -6.64 -37.92 -6.27
CA ALA A 722 -8.05 -38.19 -6.00
C ALA A 722 -8.87 -38.43 -7.29
N GLU A 723 -8.48 -37.81 -8.41
CA GLU A 723 -9.13 -37.93 -9.72
C GLU A 723 -8.63 -39.13 -10.55
N GLY A 724 -7.55 -39.79 -10.11
CA GLY A 724 -7.03 -41.03 -10.72
C GLY A 724 -5.67 -40.90 -11.41
N GLY A 725 -5.05 -39.72 -11.44
CA GLY A 725 -3.68 -39.51 -11.93
C GLY A 725 -2.65 -39.41 -10.80
N ALA A 726 -1.36 -39.73 -11.00
CA ALA A 726 -0.33 -39.60 -9.94
C ALA A 726 -0.67 -40.34 -8.62
N SER A 727 -1.10 -41.60 -8.70
CA SER A 727 -1.57 -42.39 -7.54
C SER A 727 -0.59 -42.46 -6.38
N TRP A 728 0.72 -42.36 -6.63
CA TRP A 728 1.77 -42.35 -5.62
C TRP A 728 1.65 -41.19 -4.62
N ALA A 729 1.06 -40.06 -5.04
CA ALA A 729 0.91 -38.88 -4.18
C ALA A 729 -0.13 -39.06 -3.06
N ARG A 730 -0.98 -40.10 -3.12
CA ARG A 730 -1.97 -40.41 -2.06
C ARG A 730 -1.32 -40.83 -0.74
N ASP A 731 -0.07 -41.27 -0.82
CA ASP A 731 0.67 -41.86 0.28
C ASP A 731 1.83 -40.95 0.69
N LEU A 732 2.00 -39.82 0.01
CA LEU A 732 3.09 -38.89 0.24
C LEU A 732 2.86 -38.08 1.51
N VAL A 733 3.79 -38.15 2.44
CA VAL A 733 3.92 -37.28 3.61
C VAL A 733 4.97 -36.22 3.30
N LEU A 734 4.66 -34.97 3.68
CA LEU A 734 5.54 -33.82 3.54
C LEU A 734 5.87 -33.30 4.94
N LEU A 735 7.12 -33.45 5.36
CA LEU A 735 7.68 -32.66 6.45
C LEU A 735 7.98 -31.26 5.93
N TYR A 736 7.49 -30.26 6.64
CA TYR A 736 7.77 -28.86 6.35
C TYR A 736 7.94 -28.11 7.66
N ASP A 737 9.17 -28.06 8.16
CA ASP A 737 9.53 -27.48 9.43
C ASP A 737 10.26 -26.16 9.24
N ASP A 738 9.47 -25.09 9.18
CA ASP A 738 9.93 -23.71 9.02
C ASP A 738 10.40 -23.14 10.38
N PRO A 739 11.71 -22.85 10.56
CA PRO A 739 12.27 -22.27 11.78
C PRO A 739 11.86 -20.82 12.02
N ASP A 740 11.45 -20.09 10.98
CA ASP A 740 10.92 -18.73 11.12
C ASP A 740 9.48 -18.77 11.68
N ASN A 741 8.83 -19.93 11.70
CA ASN A 741 7.51 -20.14 12.29
C ASN A 741 7.52 -21.28 13.33
N PRO A 742 8.20 -21.11 14.48
CA PRO A 742 8.35 -22.17 15.47
C PRO A 742 7.01 -22.57 16.11
N ILE A 743 6.91 -23.83 16.53
CA ILE A 743 5.77 -24.37 17.29
C ILE A 743 5.68 -23.62 18.63
N PRO A 744 4.47 -23.19 19.08
CA PRO A 744 4.31 -22.44 20.31
C PRO A 744 4.57 -23.33 21.53
N GLN A 745 5.16 -22.78 22.59
CA GLN A 745 5.26 -23.50 23.86
C GLN A 745 3.87 -23.87 24.39
N LEU A 746 3.74 -25.10 24.89
CA LEU A 746 2.50 -25.62 25.45
C LEU A 746 2.17 -24.98 26.81
N PHE A 747 3.19 -24.74 27.63
CA PHE A 747 3.05 -24.13 28.97
C PHE A 747 4.14 -23.07 29.22
N PRO A 748 3.82 -21.77 29.14
CA PRO A 748 4.73 -20.72 29.56
C PRO A 748 4.77 -20.69 31.09
N GLY A 749 5.57 -21.56 31.72
CA GLY A 749 5.81 -21.47 33.17
C GLY A 749 6.00 -22.78 33.96
N ALA A 750 6.00 -23.96 33.34
CA ALA A 750 6.38 -25.17 34.05
C ALA A 750 7.91 -25.32 34.00
N THR A 751 8.60 -24.85 35.05
CA THR A 751 9.91 -25.41 35.40
C THR A 751 9.76 -26.93 35.36
N GLN A 752 10.53 -27.61 34.49
CA GLN A 752 10.63 -29.07 34.50
C GLN A 752 11.13 -29.50 35.88
N LEU A 753 10.21 -29.70 36.81
CA LEU A 753 10.48 -30.42 38.04
C LEU A 753 10.55 -31.89 37.65
N SER A 754 11.76 -32.34 37.32
CA SER A 754 12.10 -33.75 37.51
C SER A 754 11.76 -34.08 38.97
N PRO A 755 10.91 -35.08 39.25
CA PRO A 755 10.79 -35.58 40.62
C PRO A 755 12.12 -36.26 41.02
N PRO A 756 12.48 -36.26 42.31
CA PRO A 756 13.72 -36.86 42.81
C PRO A 756 13.80 -38.38 42.62
#